data_AF-A0A4R2TDI7-F1
#
_entry.id   AF-A0A4R2TDI7-F1
#
_cell.length_a   1.000
_cell.length_b   1.000
_cell.length_c   1.000
_cell.angle_alpha   90.00
_cell.angle_beta   90.00
_cell.angle_gamma   90.00
#
_symmetry.space_group_name_H-M   'P 1'
#
loop_
_entity.id
_entity.type
_entity.pdbx_description
1 polymer ?
#
loop_
_entity_poly.entity_id
_entity_poly.type
_entity_poly.pdbx_seq_one_letter_code
_entity_poly.pdbx_strand_id
1 'polypeptide(L)'
;MKRLPLIAPNPPRLSEHLDALRRVEASGVFSNNGPEVRAFEAGVTEKLFGGHGACLAVGNATLGLMLAIRHASGMRTGGLNPKQGTLALMPALTFAATAQAAAWAGLTPLVCDIDPDDWGACALEEERLLQRHGERIGVVVPYATFGNAIDLDRYVHFQRRYGVGVVVDAASSLGTLDDAGVGFGARAPFAVVHSMHATKTFAVGEGGLIHSGDVDLIATLRSMGNFGFEGSRNATLPGINAKLPEVTAIIAQAKLAEIDAIAGHRAELDDTYRATLPDFQFQTVSGRRRAMQFMPVLLPEHIAHHRDAIVESIEADGIGCGRYFSPHLGEQPWFQATAMIEPTPVADRISGRMLSLPITDAMSVEDARRAATALASACAAIVQPLDRRASVRGPGGAIASVIVVGGGPAGTAMLTSATKRGLLPDLAASGLMVIERSNAIGGGRLGRYAITSDSTAQTFLTAVRDNVHPELARLVDHPAGRAVAAHEGALGVPLTEVGPLLRATGDRLTDIVRENGGTVLTGHEALGAKRVGDGLWSVQVLRLADGHVFDQLARNVVIATGGHQPLDRLATQRVAGGSLVDLASGRLLQSDDVLTVGGFEKVADILTGKRNPKIAVIGGSTSALTTIALLLKSQPALPLGAGAITLLHRRPLRPFYHSVEAAHAEGFTDFGPDDVCPVSGFVYRLAGFRLEARDLVLRMLRIDGRAPDPRVTLHRIAGDVDGDEDARAVVEQADLVIAALGYRPIALPIVDRDGLPISLAAHDGKPMVDRHCRIVDADEAPISGLYGLGLAAGFVPWGPLGGERSFSGQANGLWLWQNDVGLMIVDQVMTSKVMAAA
;
A
#
# COMPACT_ATOMS: atom_id res chain seq x y z
N MET A 1 23.30 29.87 12.09
CA MET A 1 21.85 29.84 12.43
C MET A 1 21.64 29.10 13.76
N LYS A 2 20.55 29.39 14.49
CA LYS A 2 20.15 28.67 15.71
C LYS A 2 19.86 27.21 15.36
N ARG A 3 20.55 26.24 15.95
CA ARG A 3 20.28 24.80 15.73
C ARG A 3 18.92 24.42 16.33
N LEU A 4 18.13 23.62 15.61
CA LEU A 4 16.84 23.07 16.05
C LEU A 4 16.98 21.55 16.19
N PRO A 5 17.40 21.03 17.36
CA PRO A 5 17.50 19.60 17.55
C PRO A 5 16.10 18.95 17.49
N LEU A 6 16.02 17.72 16.99
CA LEU A 6 14.77 16.94 16.98
C LEU A 6 14.18 16.81 18.39
N ILE A 7 15.06 16.60 19.38
CA ILE A 7 14.72 16.40 20.77
C ILE A 7 15.57 17.34 21.63
N ALA A 8 14.92 18.14 22.48
CA ALA A 8 15.56 18.95 23.51
C ALA A 8 14.83 18.74 24.84
N PRO A 9 15.35 17.89 25.75
CA PRO A 9 14.76 17.68 27.06
C PRO A 9 14.70 18.97 27.88
N ASN A 10 13.56 19.21 28.53
CA ASN A 10 13.34 20.36 29.40
C ASN A 10 12.51 19.97 30.66
N PRO A 11 13.05 19.09 31.52
CA PRO A 11 12.42 18.79 32.80
C PRO A 11 12.56 19.98 33.76
N PRO A 12 11.63 20.15 34.72
CA PRO A 12 11.76 21.13 35.79
C PRO A 12 13.08 20.97 36.54
N ARG A 13 13.66 22.09 36.99
CA ARG A 13 14.95 22.11 37.67
C ARG A 13 14.76 21.65 39.11
N LEU A 14 15.26 20.46 39.42
CA LEU A 14 15.22 19.93 40.78
C LEU A 14 15.85 20.89 41.82
N SER A 15 16.88 21.65 41.43
CA SER A 15 17.53 22.67 42.27
C SER A 15 16.61 23.81 42.71
N GLU A 16 15.46 24.00 42.05
CA GLU A 16 14.46 25.03 42.38
C GLU A 16 13.41 24.50 43.38
N HIS A 17 13.46 23.21 43.74
CA HIS A 17 12.51 22.54 44.63
C HIS A 17 13.16 22.04 45.95
N LEU A 18 14.09 22.82 46.51
CA LEU A 18 14.86 22.44 47.71
C LEU A 18 13.98 22.13 48.94
N ASP A 19 12.86 22.85 49.12
CA ASP A 19 11.98 22.60 50.26
C ASP A 19 11.27 21.25 50.17
N ALA A 20 10.94 20.79 48.95
CA ALA A 20 10.39 19.46 48.75
C ALA A 20 11.44 18.37 48.99
N LEU A 21 12.68 18.59 48.57
CA LEU A 21 13.81 17.69 48.88
C LEU A 21 14.04 17.58 50.39
N ARG A 22 14.02 18.71 51.12
CA ARG A 22 14.14 18.71 52.58
C ARG A 22 13.01 17.94 53.27
N ARG A 23 11.78 17.95 52.73
CA ARG A 23 10.67 17.12 53.26
C ARG A 23 10.95 15.63 53.08
N VAL A 24 11.45 15.22 51.91
CA VAL A 24 11.85 13.83 51.66
C VAL A 24 12.93 13.39 52.66
N GLU A 25 13.99 14.18 52.80
CA GLU A 25 15.08 13.91 53.74
C GLU A 25 14.61 13.86 55.20
N ALA A 26 13.80 14.83 55.63
CA ALA A 26 13.28 14.89 57.00
C ALA A 26 12.31 13.75 57.32
N SER A 27 11.55 13.26 56.33
CA SER A 27 10.63 12.12 56.51
C SER A 27 11.35 10.77 56.55
N GLY A 28 12.55 10.66 55.98
CA GLY A 28 13.25 9.40 55.76
C GLY A 28 12.60 8.48 54.72
N VAL A 29 11.58 8.95 53.99
CA VAL A 29 10.86 8.18 52.96
C VAL A 29 11.32 8.62 51.57
N PHE A 30 12.04 7.74 50.87
CA PHE A 30 12.62 8.04 49.55
C PHE A 30 11.93 7.32 48.37
N SER A 31 11.08 6.33 48.65
CA SER A 31 10.37 5.53 47.65
C SER A 31 9.20 4.78 48.30
N ASN A 32 8.65 3.79 47.59
CA ASN A 32 7.58 2.91 48.04
C ASN A 32 6.27 3.64 48.34
N ASN A 33 5.78 4.41 47.37
CA ASN A 33 4.49 5.12 47.45
C ASN A 33 4.47 6.10 48.64
N GLY A 34 5.50 6.93 48.76
CA GLY A 34 5.63 7.93 49.82
C GLY A 34 4.74 9.15 49.61
N PRO A 35 4.83 10.15 50.50
CA PRO A 35 3.97 11.34 50.44
C PRO A 35 4.02 12.11 49.12
N GLU A 36 5.19 12.28 48.51
CA GLU A 36 5.36 13.07 47.28
C GLU A 36 4.78 12.32 46.06
N VAL A 37 4.99 11.00 45.96
CA VAL A 37 4.34 10.18 44.90
C VAL A 37 2.82 10.22 45.03
N ARG A 38 2.27 10.05 46.24
CA ARG A 38 0.82 10.09 46.46
C ARG A 38 0.22 11.46 46.14
N ALA A 39 0.92 12.53 46.50
CA ALA A 39 0.51 13.88 46.16
C ALA A 39 0.48 14.10 44.64
N PHE A 40 1.50 13.61 43.92
CA PHE A 40 1.54 13.66 42.46
C PHE A 40 0.41 12.85 41.81
N GLU A 41 0.19 11.61 42.23
CA GLU A 41 -0.88 10.75 41.70
C GLU A 41 -2.27 11.36 41.89
N ALA A 42 -2.54 11.94 43.07
CA ALA A 42 -3.79 12.65 43.34
C ALA A 42 -3.90 13.92 42.49
N GLY A 43 -2.82 14.71 42.40
CA GLY A 43 -2.79 15.95 41.64
C GLY A 43 -3.01 15.73 40.13
N VAL A 44 -2.42 14.69 39.55
CA VAL A 44 -2.59 14.39 38.12
C VAL A 44 -3.98 13.83 37.82
N THR A 45 -4.55 13.03 38.73
CA THR A 45 -5.94 12.55 38.62
C THR A 45 -6.92 13.72 38.60
N GLU A 46 -6.76 14.66 39.53
CA GLU A 46 -7.60 15.86 39.59
C GLU A 46 -7.41 16.75 38.35
N LYS A 47 -6.16 17.15 38.06
CA LYS A 47 -5.88 18.16 37.04
C LYS A 47 -6.08 17.67 35.61
N LEU A 48 -5.59 16.48 35.27
CA LEU A 48 -5.64 16.00 33.88
C LEU A 48 -6.87 15.12 33.61
N PHE A 49 -7.28 14.30 34.58
CA PHE A 49 -8.36 13.34 34.38
C PHE A 49 -9.69 13.78 35.03
N GLY A 50 -9.76 15.03 35.50
CA GLY A 50 -10.98 15.65 36.05
C GLY A 50 -11.54 14.89 37.25
N GLY A 51 -10.67 14.31 38.06
CA GLY A 51 -11.05 13.52 39.25
C GLY A 51 -11.58 12.11 38.94
N HIS A 52 -11.56 11.66 37.68
CA HIS A 52 -12.05 10.34 37.31
C HIS A 52 -10.97 9.27 37.51
N GLY A 53 -11.33 8.17 38.17
CA GLY A 53 -10.47 7.00 38.31
C GLY A 53 -9.31 7.20 39.29
N ALA A 54 -8.19 6.55 39.01
CA ALA A 54 -6.97 6.66 39.80
C ALA A 54 -5.71 6.56 38.92
N CYS A 55 -4.59 7.01 39.48
CA CYS A 55 -3.28 6.91 38.86
C CYS A 55 -2.30 6.07 39.67
N LEU A 56 -1.35 5.42 38.97
CA LEU A 56 -0.17 4.77 39.52
C LEU A 56 1.08 5.28 38.81
N ALA A 57 1.95 5.94 39.56
CA ALA A 57 3.24 6.37 39.05
C ALA A 57 4.26 5.21 39.08
N VAL A 58 4.97 5.02 37.98
CA VAL A 58 5.94 3.94 37.78
C VAL A 58 7.30 4.46 37.32
N GLY A 59 8.36 3.69 37.56
CA GLY A 59 9.74 4.08 37.24
C GLY A 59 9.99 4.39 35.76
N ASN A 60 9.23 3.77 34.84
CA ASN A 60 9.11 4.16 33.43
C ASN A 60 7.86 3.50 32.80
N ALA A 61 7.45 3.97 31.61
CA ALA A 61 6.28 3.45 30.91
C ALA A 61 6.40 1.97 30.51
N THR A 62 7.59 1.47 30.17
CA THR A 62 7.79 0.06 29.81
C THR A 62 7.44 -0.87 30.96
N LEU A 63 7.84 -0.52 32.19
CA LEU A 63 7.45 -1.24 33.40
C LEU A 63 5.93 -1.18 33.61
N GLY A 64 5.32 -0.02 33.33
CA GLY A 64 3.86 0.14 33.37
C GLY A 64 3.12 -0.78 32.38
N LEU A 65 3.60 -0.83 31.13
CA LEU A 65 3.09 -1.73 30.09
C LEU A 65 3.25 -3.19 30.51
N MET A 66 4.41 -3.60 31.03
CA MET A 66 4.63 -4.98 31.49
C MET A 66 3.61 -5.40 32.55
N LEU A 67 3.36 -4.54 33.55
CA LEU A 67 2.36 -4.78 34.60
C LEU A 67 0.94 -4.87 34.03
N ALA A 68 0.55 -3.86 33.25
CA ALA A 68 -0.79 -3.74 32.69
C ALA A 68 -1.11 -4.89 31.71
N ILE A 69 -0.18 -5.24 30.83
CA ILE A 69 -0.34 -6.32 29.85
C ILE A 69 -0.44 -7.66 30.56
N ARG A 70 0.42 -7.91 31.55
CA ARG A 70 0.35 -9.14 32.36
C ARG A 70 -1.01 -9.27 33.04
N HIS A 71 -1.50 -8.20 33.67
CA HIS A 71 -2.81 -8.18 34.31
C HIS A 71 -3.95 -8.42 33.30
N ALA A 72 -4.03 -7.60 32.25
CA ALA A 72 -5.10 -7.66 31.26
C ALA A 72 -5.18 -9.01 30.54
N SER A 73 -4.04 -9.64 30.25
CA SER A 73 -4.00 -10.97 29.63
C SER A 73 -4.66 -12.06 30.49
N GLY A 74 -4.72 -11.87 31.82
CA GLY A 74 -5.30 -12.81 32.76
C GLY A 74 -6.83 -12.88 32.70
N MET A 75 -7.50 -11.81 32.24
CA MET A 75 -8.96 -11.74 32.12
C MET A 75 -9.54 -12.87 31.26
N ARG A 76 -8.83 -13.21 30.18
CA ARG A 76 -9.26 -14.27 29.25
C ARG A 76 -8.59 -15.61 29.50
N THR A 77 -7.35 -15.60 29.99
CA THR A 77 -6.55 -16.83 30.14
C THR A 77 -6.78 -17.56 31.47
N GLY A 78 -7.58 -16.99 32.38
CA GLY A 78 -7.98 -17.62 33.64
C GLY A 78 -6.90 -17.57 34.73
N GLY A 79 -5.90 -16.70 34.58
CA GLY A 79 -4.84 -16.50 35.55
C GLY A 79 -3.78 -15.51 35.06
N LEU A 80 -3.05 -14.90 36.00
CA LEU A 80 -2.03 -13.88 35.69
C LEU A 80 -0.73 -14.44 35.11
N ASN A 81 -0.70 -15.71 34.69
CA ASN A 81 0.43 -16.37 34.04
C ASN A 81 -0.03 -16.85 32.66
N PRO A 82 0.31 -16.12 31.58
CA PRO A 82 -0.10 -16.49 30.23
C PRO A 82 0.36 -17.90 29.85
N LYS A 83 -0.51 -18.64 29.17
CA LYS A 83 -0.14 -19.94 28.59
C LYS A 83 0.79 -19.71 27.39
N GLN A 84 1.66 -20.68 27.10
CA GLN A 84 2.51 -20.61 25.91
C GLN A 84 1.66 -20.42 24.64
N GLY A 85 2.07 -19.50 23.77
CA GLY A 85 1.35 -19.17 22.54
C GLY A 85 0.19 -18.19 22.69
N THR A 86 0.01 -17.59 23.88
CA THR A 86 -0.89 -16.43 24.08
C THR A 86 -0.34 -15.23 23.31
N LEU A 87 -1.22 -14.53 22.59
CA LEU A 87 -0.89 -13.43 21.69
C LEU A 87 -1.27 -12.08 22.31
N ALA A 88 -0.46 -11.06 22.03
CA ALA A 88 -0.74 -9.65 22.29
C ALA A 88 -0.90 -8.92 20.95
N LEU A 89 -2.12 -8.52 20.60
CA LEU A 89 -2.42 -7.84 19.32
C LEU A 89 -2.03 -6.36 19.40
N MET A 90 -1.25 -5.84 18.45
CA MET A 90 -0.77 -4.45 18.44
C MET A 90 -0.47 -3.94 17.02
N PRO A 91 -0.52 -2.63 16.76
CA PRO A 91 -0.21 -2.07 15.46
C PRO A 91 1.29 -2.13 15.12
N ALA A 92 1.58 -2.21 13.83
CA ALA A 92 2.93 -2.13 13.27
C ALA A 92 3.64 -0.80 13.55
N LEU A 93 2.91 0.32 13.61
CA LEU A 93 3.47 1.65 13.82
C LEU A 93 3.45 2.04 15.31
N THR A 94 4.27 1.36 16.11
CA THR A 94 4.50 1.68 17.53
C THR A 94 5.99 1.58 17.88
N PHE A 95 6.36 2.03 19.07
CA PHE A 95 7.72 1.87 19.59
C PHE A 95 7.98 0.43 20.08
N ALA A 96 9.22 -0.04 19.97
CA ALA A 96 9.61 -1.41 20.31
C ALA A 96 9.24 -1.83 21.76
N ALA A 97 9.14 -0.86 22.68
CA ALA A 97 8.77 -1.12 24.07
C ALA A 97 7.38 -1.76 24.22
N THR A 98 6.40 -1.44 23.35
CA THR A 98 5.05 -2.04 23.40
C THR A 98 5.13 -3.56 23.23
N ALA A 99 5.82 -4.01 22.19
CA ALA A 99 6.00 -5.42 21.87
C ALA A 99 6.95 -6.13 22.84
N GLN A 100 8.01 -5.46 23.28
CA GLN A 100 8.93 -6.01 24.28
C GLN A 100 8.25 -6.19 25.64
N ALA A 101 7.37 -5.27 26.06
CA ALA A 101 6.60 -5.42 27.28
C ALA A 101 5.66 -6.65 27.22
N ALA A 102 5.04 -6.91 26.07
CA ALA A 102 4.27 -8.12 25.84
C ALA A 102 5.12 -9.40 25.90
N ALA A 103 6.29 -9.39 25.26
CA ALA A 103 7.24 -10.51 25.31
C ALA A 103 7.72 -10.81 26.74
N TRP A 104 8.07 -9.76 27.50
CA TRP A 104 8.44 -9.88 28.92
C TRP A 104 7.28 -10.37 29.80
N ALA A 105 6.04 -10.03 29.45
CA ALA A 105 4.85 -10.56 30.11
C ALA A 105 4.56 -12.02 29.73
N GLY A 106 5.30 -12.62 28.79
CA GLY A 106 5.16 -14.01 28.37
C GLY A 106 4.20 -14.22 27.18
N LEU A 107 3.86 -13.15 26.45
CA LEU A 107 3.01 -13.21 25.27
C LEU A 107 3.84 -13.06 23.99
N THR A 108 3.36 -13.65 22.89
CA THR A 108 3.90 -13.41 21.56
C THR A 108 3.24 -12.18 20.95
N PRO A 109 3.98 -11.13 20.55
CA PRO A 109 3.41 -10.02 19.82
C PRO A 109 2.75 -10.50 18.51
N LEU A 110 1.52 -10.09 18.27
CA LEU A 110 0.80 -10.23 17.01
C LEU A 110 0.70 -8.83 16.40
N VAL A 111 1.50 -8.57 15.38
CA VAL A 111 1.63 -7.26 14.73
C VAL A 111 0.66 -7.18 13.56
N CYS A 112 -0.19 -6.15 13.57
CA CYS A 112 -1.21 -5.89 12.55
C CYS A 112 -0.96 -4.58 11.80
N ASP A 113 -1.64 -4.41 10.66
CA ASP A 113 -1.54 -3.19 9.86
C ASP A 113 -2.22 -1.98 10.55
N ILE A 114 -2.00 -0.80 9.98
CA ILE A 114 -2.46 0.48 10.50
C ILE A 114 -3.51 1.13 9.60
N ASP A 115 -4.25 2.09 10.15
CA ASP A 115 -5.14 2.95 9.38
C ASP A 115 -4.33 3.98 8.56
N PRO A 116 -4.68 4.23 7.28
CA PRO A 116 -3.93 5.14 6.42
C PRO A 116 -4.05 6.62 6.80
N ASP A 117 -5.07 7.01 7.57
CA ASP A 117 -5.40 8.39 7.88
C ASP A 117 -4.92 8.77 9.28
N ASP A 118 -5.31 8.01 10.31
CA ASP A 118 -4.94 8.30 11.70
C ASP A 118 -3.64 7.60 12.18
N TRP A 119 -3.14 6.65 11.38
CA TRP A 119 -1.90 5.90 11.62
C TRP A 119 -1.90 5.06 12.92
N GLY A 120 -3.07 4.88 13.54
CA GLY A 120 -3.34 3.96 14.62
C GLY A 120 -3.63 2.55 14.10
N ALA A 121 -4.06 1.65 14.99
CA ALA A 121 -4.41 0.29 14.59
C ALA A 121 -5.67 0.29 13.68
N CYS A 122 -5.58 -0.41 12.55
CA CYS A 122 -6.69 -0.56 11.62
C CYS A 122 -7.82 -1.35 12.28
N ALA A 123 -9.00 -0.73 12.40
CA ALA A 123 -10.15 -1.32 13.09
C ALA A 123 -10.59 -2.66 12.50
N LEU A 124 -10.63 -2.72 11.16
CA LEU A 124 -11.03 -3.93 10.43
C LEU A 124 -10.04 -5.07 10.67
N GLU A 125 -8.75 -4.74 10.68
CA GLU A 125 -7.70 -5.73 10.88
C GLU A 125 -7.68 -6.26 12.32
N GLU A 126 -7.85 -5.38 13.32
CA GLU A 126 -7.96 -5.80 14.71
C GLU A 126 -9.15 -6.76 14.91
N GLU A 127 -10.31 -6.43 14.35
CA GLU A 127 -11.50 -7.28 14.44
C GLU A 127 -11.30 -8.61 13.70
N ARG A 128 -10.71 -8.60 12.51
CA ARG A 128 -10.35 -9.81 11.73
C ARG A 128 -9.45 -10.74 12.55
N LEU A 129 -8.42 -10.21 13.19
CA LEU A 129 -7.47 -10.99 13.97
C LEU A 129 -8.07 -11.50 15.28
N LEU A 130 -8.92 -10.70 15.94
CA LEU A 130 -9.72 -11.14 17.09
C LEU A 130 -10.63 -12.32 16.74
N GLN A 131 -11.20 -12.34 15.54
CA GLN A 131 -12.00 -13.47 15.05
C GLN A 131 -11.13 -14.67 14.66
N ARG A 132 -10.04 -14.47 13.93
CA ARG A 132 -9.16 -15.55 13.42
C ARG A 132 -8.38 -16.26 14.52
N HIS A 133 -7.81 -15.51 15.46
CA HIS A 133 -7.00 -16.07 16.54
C HIS A 133 -7.80 -16.33 17.82
N GLY A 134 -9.02 -15.79 17.92
CA GLY A 134 -9.99 -16.11 18.97
C GLY A 134 -9.41 -15.99 20.37
N GLU A 135 -9.52 -17.06 21.16
CA GLU A 135 -9.07 -17.12 22.55
C GLU A 135 -7.56 -17.06 22.73
N ARG A 136 -6.77 -17.18 21.66
CA ARG A 136 -5.31 -17.03 21.75
C ARG A 136 -4.90 -15.59 22.01
N ILE A 137 -5.70 -14.60 21.59
CA ILE A 137 -5.41 -13.19 21.90
C ILE A 137 -5.85 -12.93 23.34
N GLY A 138 -4.86 -12.81 24.23
CA GLY A 138 -5.09 -12.50 25.64
C GLY A 138 -5.32 -11.01 25.88
N VAL A 139 -4.71 -10.16 25.05
CA VAL A 139 -4.74 -8.69 25.22
C VAL A 139 -4.60 -7.98 23.87
N VAL A 140 -5.34 -6.88 23.71
CA VAL A 140 -5.16 -5.91 22.63
C VAL A 140 -4.43 -4.69 23.19
N VAL A 141 -3.36 -4.28 22.53
CA VAL A 141 -2.44 -3.22 22.96
C VAL A 141 -2.36 -2.14 21.88
N PRO A 142 -3.39 -1.29 21.74
CA PRO A 142 -3.34 -0.21 20.78
C PRO A 142 -2.36 0.88 21.21
N TYR A 143 -1.81 1.60 20.24
CA TYR A 143 -0.97 2.77 20.47
C TYR A 143 -1.71 4.04 20.07
N ALA A 144 -1.74 5.02 20.97
CA ALA A 144 -2.24 6.36 20.71
C ALA A 144 -1.20 7.15 19.89
N THR A 145 -1.15 6.88 18.59
CA THR A 145 -0.03 7.22 17.71
C THR A 145 0.29 8.72 17.74
N PHE A 146 1.53 9.06 18.10
CA PHE A 146 2.07 10.43 18.19
C PHE A 146 1.28 11.39 19.11
N GLY A 147 0.64 10.85 20.15
CA GLY A 147 -0.13 11.65 21.10
C GLY A 147 -1.56 11.94 20.65
N ASN A 148 -2.00 11.34 19.54
CA ASN A 148 -3.37 11.45 19.05
C ASN A 148 -4.36 10.74 19.97
N ALA A 149 -5.57 11.28 20.12
CA ALA A 149 -6.64 10.52 20.74
C ALA A 149 -7.13 9.40 19.79
N ILE A 150 -7.53 8.26 20.35
CA ILE A 150 -8.09 7.13 19.59
C ILE A 150 -9.47 6.76 20.12
N ASP A 151 -10.28 6.07 19.33
CA ASP A 151 -11.60 5.58 19.74
C ASP A 151 -11.45 4.51 20.84
N LEU A 152 -11.72 4.90 22.08
CA LEU A 152 -11.69 4.01 23.24
C LEU A 152 -12.97 3.17 23.36
N ASP A 153 -14.08 3.60 22.76
CA ASP A 153 -15.33 2.84 22.77
C ASP A 153 -15.21 1.56 21.94
N ARG A 154 -14.43 1.60 20.85
CA ARG A 154 -14.00 0.40 20.11
C ARG A 154 -13.37 -0.65 21.03
N TYR A 155 -12.47 -0.24 21.92
CA TYR A 155 -11.78 -1.19 22.80
C TYR A 155 -12.66 -1.67 23.97
N VAL A 156 -13.54 -0.81 24.48
CA VAL A 156 -14.61 -1.25 25.40
C VAL A 156 -15.50 -2.29 24.73
N HIS A 157 -15.84 -2.08 23.46
CA HIS A 157 -16.60 -3.04 22.66
C HIS A 157 -15.84 -4.37 22.52
N PHE A 158 -14.56 -4.36 22.18
CA PHE A 158 -13.76 -5.60 22.09
C PHE A 158 -13.69 -6.35 23.41
N GLN A 159 -13.48 -5.66 24.52
CA GLN A 159 -13.48 -6.27 25.85
C GLN A 159 -14.82 -6.95 26.15
N ARG A 160 -15.96 -6.31 25.82
CA ARG A 160 -17.30 -6.87 26.04
C ARG A 160 -17.63 -8.03 25.10
N ARG A 161 -17.29 -7.90 23.81
CA ARG A 161 -17.65 -8.86 22.77
C ARG A 161 -16.78 -10.12 22.80
N TYR A 162 -15.47 -9.95 23.02
CA TYR A 162 -14.50 -11.04 22.92
C TYR A 162 -13.94 -11.47 24.28
N GLY A 163 -14.22 -10.73 25.37
CA GLY A 163 -13.64 -11.01 26.68
C GLY A 163 -12.12 -10.79 26.74
N VAL A 164 -11.56 -10.05 25.78
CA VAL A 164 -10.11 -9.80 25.67
C VAL A 164 -9.68 -8.68 26.62
N GLY A 165 -8.46 -8.79 27.17
CA GLY A 165 -7.84 -7.69 27.89
C GLY A 165 -7.54 -6.50 26.98
N VAL A 166 -7.51 -5.30 27.52
CA VAL A 166 -7.11 -4.09 26.80
C VAL A 166 -6.06 -3.33 27.62
N VAL A 167 -5.02 -2.85 26.95
CA VAL A 167 -4.04 -1.90 27.53
C VAL A 167 -3.71 -0.87 26.47
N VAL A 168 -4.00 0.40 26.71
CA VAL A 168 -3.64 1.45 25.74
C VAL A 168 -2.23 1.92 26.03
N ASP A 169 -1.33 1.75 25.06
CA ASP A 169 -0.06 2.47 25.05
C ASP A 169 -0.32 3.92 24.63
N ALA A 170 -0.27 4.82 25.60
CA ALA A 170 -0.44 6.26 25.43
C ALA A 170 0.85 7.00 25.82
N ALA A 171 2.01 6.39 25.55
CA ALA A 171 3.31 6.88 26.01
C ALA A 171 3.59 8.33 25.60
N SER A 172 3.03 8.81 24.48
CA SER A 172 3.19 10.17 23.97
C SER A 172 1.99 11.10 24.24
N SER A 173 0.99 10.67 25.02
CA SER A 173 -0.30 11.37 25.14
C SER A 173 -0.58 12.03 26.50
N LEU A 174 0.38 12.07 27.43
CA LEU A 174 0.15 12.72 28.73
C LEU A 174 0.06 14.25 28.55
N GLY A 175 -1.15 14.79 28.71
CA GLY A 175 -1.51 16.18 28.39
C GLY A 175 -2.38 16.34 27.13
N THR A 176 -2.62 15.26 26.38
CA THR A 176 -3.62 15.24 25.29
C THR A 176 -5.03 15.39 25.88
N LEU A 177 -5.86 16.21 25.23
CA LEU A 177 -7.27 16.38 25.56
C LEU A 177 -8.15 15.69 24.50
N ASP A 178 -9.10 14.90 24.96
CA ASP A 178 -10.13 14.29 24.10
C ASP A 178 -11.20 15.30 23.67
N ASP A 179 -12.21 14.84 22.93
CA ASP A 179 -13.30 15.70 22.43
C ASP A 179 -14.18 16.27 23.55
N ALA A 180 -14.24 15.59 24.70
CA ALA A 180 -14.91 16.10 25.90
C ALA A 180 -14.09 17.19 26.61
N GLY A 181 -12.83 17.39 26.22
CA GLY A 181 -11.94 18.39 26.77
C GLY A 181 -11.29 17.97 28.09
N VAL A 182 -11.28 16.68 28.40
CA VAL A 182 -10.56 16.09 29.55
C VAL A 182 -9.36 15.28 29.05
N GLY A 183 -8.46 14.89 29.96
CA GLY A 183 -7.29 14.08 29.61
C GLY A 183 -7.67 12.79 28.89
N PHE A 184 -7.01 12.51 27.77
CA PHE A 184 -7.25 11.29 26.99
C PHE A 184 -7.15 10.04 27.87
N GLY A 185 -8.21 9.23 27.89
CA GLY A 185 -8.29 8.03 28.71
C GLY A 185 -8.94 8.22 30.09
N ALA A 186 -9.37 9.44 30.47
CA ALA A 186 -9.92 9.74 31.80
C ALA A 186 -11.03 8.79 32.29
N ARG A 187 -11.81 8.20 31.36
CA ARG A 187 -12.92 7.28 31.66
C ARG A 187 -12.70 5.85 31.17
N ALA A 188 -11.50 5.54 30.68
CA ALA A 188 -11.19 4.21 30.17
C ALA A 188 -11.27 3.17 31.31
N PRO A 189 -12.04 2.08 31.19
CA PRO A 189 -12.15 1.06 32.23
C PRO A 189 -10.95 0.09 32.26
N PHE A 190 -9.95 0.33 31.41
CA PHE A 190 -8.72 -0.42 31.30
C PHE A 190 -7.52 0.49 31.54
N ALA A 191 -6.32 -0.09 31.61
CA ALA A 191 -5.09 0.66 31.84
C ALA A 191 -4.70 1.48 30.61
N VAL A 192 -4.44 2.77 30.82
CA VAL A 192 -3.85 3.70 29.85
C VAL A 192 -2.46 4.08 30.37
N VAL A 193 -1.41 3.72 29.63
CA VAL A 193 -0.03 3.84 30.09
C VAL A 193 0.68 4.99 29.38
N HIS A 194 1.19 5.94 30.16
CA HIS A 194 1.89 7.12 29.70
C HIS A 194 3.37 7.11 30.08
N SER A 195 4.20 7.78 29.28
CA SER A 195 5.63 7.98 29.56
C SER A 195 5.88 9.40 30.03
N MET A 196 6.74 9.51 31.05
CA MET A 196 7.30 10.76 31.54
C MET A 196 8.79 10.88 31.23
N HIS A 197 9.29 10.08 30.27
CA HIS A 197 10.68 10.12 29.85
C HIS A 197 11.10 11.53 29.41
N ALA A 198 12.38 11.87 29.56
CA ALA A 198 12.96 13.20 29.33
C ALA A 198 12.65 13.80 27.94
N THR A 199 12.33 12.94 26.97
CA THR A 199 12.04 13.33 25.58
C THR A 199 10.56 13.54 25.30
N LYS A 200 9.67 13.28 26.27
CA LYS A 200 8.21 13.45 26.14
C LYS A 200 7.79 14.88 26.50
N THR A 201 6.56 15.24 26.14
CA THR A 201 5.96 16.54 26.50
C THR A 201 5.92 16.73 28.02
N PHE A 202 5.55 15.67 28.75
CA PHE A 202 5.64 15.60 30.20
C PHE A 202 7.01 15.03 30.63
N ALA A 203 8.08 15.80 30.50
CA ALA A 203 9.44 15.34 30.78
C ALA A 203 9.82 15.42 32.28
N VAL A 204 10.22 14.30 32.90
CA VAL A 204 10.72 14.26 34.29
C VAL A 204 12.07 13.53 34.46
N GLY A 205 12.74 13.19 33.35
CA GLY A 205 13.91 12.31 33.37
C GLY A 205 13.51 10.88 32.98
N GLU A 206 13.26 10.03 33.98
CA GLU A 206 12.69 8.70 33.79
C GLU A 206 11.43 8.56 34.64
N GLY A 207 10.36 8.05 34.05
CA GLY A 207 9.07 7.90 34.73
C GLY A 207 7.96 7.44 33.80
N GLY A 208 6.87 6.96 34.38
CA GLY A 208 5.64 6.62 33.67
C GLY A 208 4.43 6.73 34.61
N LEU A 209 3.25 6.74 34.01
CA LEU A 209 1.98 6.85 34.71
C LEU A 209 1.01 5.85 34.11
N ILE A 210 0.33 5.08 34.94
CA ILE A 210 -0.82 4.28 34.53
C ILE A 210 -2.06 5.00 35.07
N HIS A 211 -3.02 5.31 34.20
CA HIS A 211 -4.34 5.78 34.58
C HIS A 211 -5.39 4.73 34.23
N SER A 212 -6.44 4.62 35.04
CA SER A 212 -7.67 3.94 34.68
C SER A 212 -8.85 4.55 35.42
N GLY A 213 -10.02 4.54 34.79
CA GLY A 213 -11.31 4.79 35.41
C GLY A 213 -11.68 3.73 36.46
N ASP A 214 -11.07 2.54 36.40
CA ASP A 214 -11.21 1.49 37.40
C ASP A 214 -10.15 1.64 38.51
N VAL A 215 -10.60 2.03 39.70
CA VAL A 215 -9.73 2.25 40.87
C VAL A 215 -9.15 0.95 41.44
N ASP A 216 -9.88 -0.16 41.31
CA ASP A 216 -9.47 -1.46 41.83
C ASP A 216 -8.38 -2.08 40.95
N LEU A 217 -8.45 -1.84 39.63
CA LEU A 217 -7.37 -2.14 38.70
C LEU A 217 -6.07 -1.44 39.12
N ILE A 218 -6.13 -0.14 39.44
CA ILE A 218 -4.95 0.62 39.87
C ILE A 218 -4.39 0.11 41.20
N ALA A 219 -5.25 -0.26 42.15
CA ALA A 219 -4.82 -0.87 43.41
C ALA A 219 -4.08 -2.20 43.17
N THR A 220 -4.61 -3.04 42.27
CA THR A 220 -4.00 -4.32 41.89
C THR A 220 -2.64 -4.12 41.23
N LEU A 221 -2.55 -3.22 40.24
CA LEU A 221 -1.29 -2.90 39.57
C LEU A 221 -0.25 -2.30 40.52
N ARG A 222 -0.68 -1.57 41.55
CA ARG A 222 0.20 -1.03 42.59
C ARG A 222 0.83 -2.14 43.42
N SER A 223 0.06 -3.16 43.80
CA SER A 223 0.59 -4.37 44.45
C SER A 223 1.59 -5.07 43.53
N MET A 224 1.25 -5.31 42.27
CA MET A 224 2.14 -5.94 41.28
C MET A 224 3.44 -5.14 41.06
N GLY A 225 3.38 -3.80 41.00
CA GLY A 225 4.54 -2.91 40.88
C GLY A 225 5.41 -2.84 42.14
N ASN A 226 4.94 -3.43 43.24
CA ASN A 226 5.67 -3.60 44.48
C ASN A 226 5.77 -5.08 44.87
N PHE A 227 6.28 -5.90 43.95
CA PHE A 227 6.56 -7.33 44.14
C PHE A 227 5.32 -8.23 44.37
N GLY A 228 4.12 -7.74 44.04
CA GLY A 228 2.87 -8.48 44.22
C GLY A 228 2.45 -8.61 45.68
N PHE A 229 2.90 -7.69 46.54
CA PHE A 229 2.68 -7.75 47.98
C PHE A 229 1.29 -7.27 48.38
N GLU A 230 0.61 -8.10 49.18
CA GLU A 230 -0.63 -7.77 49.90
C GLU A 230 -0.46 -8.04 51.40
N GLY A 231 -1.28 -7.37 52.23
CA GLY A 231 -1.29 -7.54 53.69
C GLY A 231 0.08 -7.38 54.35
N SER A 232 0.58 -8.44 55.00
CA SER A 232 1.87 -8.48 55.72
C SER A 232 3.10 -8.60 54.81
N ARG A 233 3.08 -7.99 53.62
CA ARG A 233 4.11 -8.11 52.56
C ARG A 233 4.31 -9.55 52.05
N ASN A 234 3.22 -10.30 51.94
CA ASN A 234 3.25 -11.61 51.30
C ASN A 234 2.98 -11.43 49.80
N ALA A 235 3.81 -12.04 48.94
CA ALA A 235 3.60 -12.01 47.50
C ALA A 235 2.42 -12.94 47.15
N THR A 236 1.28 -12.35 46.78
CA THR A 236 0.06 -13.06 46.37
C THR A 236 -0.19 -12.95 44.87
N LEU A 237 0.45 -11.99 44.21
CA LEU A 237 0.39 -11.74 42.76
C LEU A 237 1.79 -11.82 42.14
N PRO A 238 1.92 -12.05 40.81
CA PRO A 238 3.17 -11.79 40.13
C PRO A 238 3.49 -10.29 40.20
N GLY A 239 4.75 -9.96 40.49
CA GLY A 239 5.16 -8.57 40.60
C GLY A 239 6.63 -8.34 40.33
N ILE A 240 6.96 -7.06 40.13
CA ILE A 240 8.30 -6.54 39.86
C ILE A 240 8.56 -5.31 40.73
N ASN A 241 9.74 -4.71 40.61
CA ASN A 241 9.99 -3.38 41.14
C ASN A 241 9.73 -2.32 40.07
N ALA A 242 8.54 -1.72 40.09
CA ALA A 242 8.18 -0.64 39.16
C ALA A 242 7.98 0.70 39.86
N LYS A 243 8.35 0.83 41.14
CA LYS A 243 8.05 2.00 41.97
C LYS A 243 8.77 3.26 41.46
N LEU A 244 8.06 4.39 41.44
CA LEU A 244 8.66 5.70 41.22
C LEU A 244 9.36 6.20 42.52
N PRO A 245 10.58 6.74 42.46
CA PRO A 245 11.21 7.43 43.59
C PRO A 245 10.52 8.75 43.95
N GLU A 246 10.53 9.14 45.24
CA GLU A 246 9.92 10.38 45.73
C GLU A 246 10.50 11.63 45.08
N VAL A 247 11.82 11.63 44.83
CA VAL A 247 12.53 12.75 44.19
C VAL A 247 12.01 13.01 42.77
N THR A 248 11.68 11.95 42.02
CA THR A 248 11.10 12.11 40.68
C THR A 248 9.67 12.63 40.74
N ALA A 249 8.91 12.27 41.78
CA ALA A 249 7.55 12.79 41.97
C ALA A 249 7.53 14.30 42.22
N ILE A 250 8.54 14.87 42.87
CA ILE A 250 8.71 16.33 43.02
C ILE A 250 8.79 17.00 41.64
N ILE A 251 9.64 16.46 40.74
CA ILE A 251 9.80 16.96 39.37
C ILE A 251 8.49 16.79 38.58
N ALA A 252 7.82 15.65 38.74
CA ALA A 252 6.55 15.38 38.07
C ALA A 252 5.44 16.35 38.52
N GLN A 253 5.38 16.67 39.81
CA GLN A 253 4.45 17.67 40.35
C GLN A 253 4.72 19.06 39.78
N ALA A 254 6.00 19.44 39.64
CA ALA A 254 6.36 20.70 39.00
C ALA A 254 5.97 20.72 37.51
N LYS A 255 6.24 19.64 36.77
CA LYS A 255 5.89 19.54 35.34
C LYS A 255 4.38 19.55 35.11
N LEU A 256 3.62 18.96 36.04
CA LEU A 256 2.16 19.00 36.03
C LEU A 256 1.62 20.43 36.07
N ALA A 257 2.30 21.37 36.73
CA ALA A 257 1.88 22.78 36.75
C ALA A 257 2.00 23.43 35.35
N GLU A 258 2.98 23.03 34.55
CA GLU A 258 3.34 23.63 33.26
C GLU A 258 2.65 22.99 32.04
N ILE A 259 2.14 21.77 32.17
CA ILE A 259 1.74 20.92 31.03
C ILE A 259 0.74 21.58 30.07
N ASP A 260 -0.21 22.36 30.58
CA ASP A 260 -1.21 23.01 29.74
C ASP A 260 -0.59 24.08 28.85
N ALA A 261 0.28 24.93 29.40
CA ALA A 261 1.00 25.93 28.63
C ALA A 261 1.92 25.27 27.60
N ILE A 262 2.63 24.21 27.98
CA ILE A 262 3.56 23.50 27.09
C ILE A 262 2.81 22.85 25.92
N ALA A 263 1.78 22.05 26.19
CA ALA A 263 1.04 21.38 25.12
C ALA A 263 0.20 22.38 24.29
N GLY A 264 -0.22 23.52 24.86
CA GLY A 264 -0.81 24.62 24.11
C GLY A 264 0.18 25.24 23.12
N HIS A 265 1.37 25.62 23.60
CA HIS A 265 2.45 26.14 22.76
C HIS A 265 2.85 25.17 21.64
N ARG A 266 2.98 23.88 21.96
CA ARG A 266 3.31 22.86 20.95
C ARG A 266 2.20 22.67 19.91
N ALA A 267 0.93 22.91 20.26
CA ALA A 267 -0.17 22.91 19.29
C ALA A 267 -0.08 24.10 18.33
N GLU A 268 0.33 25.29 18.80
CA GLU A 268 0.59 26.44 17.91
C GLU A 268 1.73 26.15 16.90
N LEU A 269 2.75 25.40 17.32
CA LEU A 269 3.81 24.94 16.42
C LEU A 269 3.28 23.92 15.40
N ASP A 270 2.40 22.99 15.81
CA ASP A 270 1.74 22.03 14.92
C ASP A 270 0.94 22.73 13.82
N ASP A 271 0.10 23.69 14.21
CA ASP A 271 -0.70 24.52 13.30
C ASP A 271 0.19 25.27 12.30
N THR A 272 1.33 25.79 12.77
CA THR A 272 2.29 26.49 11.94
C THR A 272 2.91 25.58 10.88
N TYR A 273 3.33 24.36 11.25
CA TYR A 273 3.85 23.39 10.28
C TYR A 273 2.80 23.02 9.24
N ARG A 274 1.56 22.71 9.67
CA ARG A 274 0.45 22.35 8.77
C ARG A 274 0.12 23.47 7.80
N ALA A 275 0.08 24.72 8.27
CA ALA A 275 -0.16 25.89 7.44
C ALA A 275 0.98 26.18 6.44
N THR A 276 2.23 25.84 6.80
CA THR A 276 3.41 26.10 5.97
C THR A 276 3.67 24.98 4.95
N LEU A 277 3.09 23.79 5.14
CA LEU A 277 3.30 22.61 4.31
C LEU A 277 1.96 22.04 3.75
N PRO A 278 1.17 22.84 3.02
CA PRO A 278 -0.18 22.43 2.60
C PRO A 278 -0.19 21.20 1.66
N ASP A 279 0.91 20.96 0.94
CA ASP A 279 1.05 19.85 -0.02
C ASP A 279 1.57 18.54 0.62
N PHE A 280 1.85 18.55 1.92
CA PHE A 280 2.33 17.38 2.65
C PHE A 280 1.17 16.68 3.37
N GLN A 281 1.29 15.36 3.51
CA GLN A 281 0.29 14.58 4.22
C GLN A 281 0.64 14.51 5.71
N PHE A 282 -0.34 14.87 6.54
CA PHE A 282 -0.26 14.80 8.00
C PHE A 282 -1.26 13.79 8.54
N GLN A 283 -1.01 13.33 9.77
CA GLN A 283 -1.95 12.50 10.51
C GLN A 283 -3.29 13.21 10.67
N THR A 284 -4.39 12.49 10.45
CA THR A 284 -5.73 12.93 10.87
C THR A 284 -5.78 12.98 12.39
N VAL A 285 -6.18 14.14 12.93
CA VAL A 285 -6.14 14.41 14.37
C VAL A 285 -7.53 14.24 14.96
N SER A 286 -7.58 13.61 16.14
CA SER A 286 -8.77 13.46 16.97
C SER A 286 -8.51 14.07 18.36
N GLY A 287 -9.57 14.50 19.03
CA GLY A 287 -9.46 15.23 20.30
C GLY A 287 -9.24 16.73 20.10
N ARG A 288 -9.31 17.48 21.21
CA ARG A 288 -9.16 18.94 21.19
C ARG A 288 -7.71 19.41 21.12
N ARG A 289 -6.76 18.60 21.61
CA ARG A 289 -5.34 18.98 21.67
C ARG A 289 -4.45 17.76 21.87
N ARG A 290 -3.33 17.68 21.16
CA ARG A 290 -2.32 16.61 21.30
C ARG A 290 -1.12 17.07 22.13
N ALA A 291 -0.58 16.18 22.98
CA ALA A 291 0.70 16.38 23.65
C ALA A 291 1.89 16.01 22.74
N MET A 292 2.08 16.78 21.66
CA MET A 292 3.02 16.47 20.57
C MET A 292 4.48 16.32 21.03
N GLN A 293 5.10 15.17 20.75
CA GLN A 293 6.53 14.95 21.02
C GLN A 293 7.44 15.59 19.95
N PHE A 294 7.03 15.47 18.69
CA PHE A 294 7.64 15.98 17.46
C PHE A 294 6.51 16.11 16.42
N MET A 295 6.78 16.73 15.27
CA MET A 295 5.80 16.85 14.17
C MET A 295 6.00 15.71 13.17
N PRO A 296 5.13 14.68 13.12
CA PRO A 296 5.22 13.65 12.10
C PRO A 296 4.60 14.14 10.78
N VAL A 297 5.31 13.94 9.67
CA VAL A 297 4.88 14.37 8.34
C VAL A 297 5.31 13.32 7.31
N LEU A 298 4.47 13.06 6.30
CA LEU A 298 4.81 12.15 5.22
C LEU A 298 5.32 12.92 4.01
N LEU A 299 6.45 12.48 3.47
CA LEU A 299 6.90 12.90 2.15
C LEU A 299 5.87 12.50 1.07
N PRO A 300 5.72 13.29 0.00
CA PRO A 300 4.98 12.86 -1.19
C PRO A 300 5.52 11.53 -1.72
N GLU A 301 4.62 10.64 -2.18
CA GLU A 301 4.98 9.27 -2.57
C GLU A 301 6.07 9.20 -3.64
N HIS A 302 6.02 10.12 -4.61
CA HIS A 302 6.95 10.15 -5.73
C HIS A 302 8.40 10.50 -5.31
N ILE A 303 8.61 11.19 -4.19
CA ILE A 303 9.96 11.51 -3.65
C ILE A 303 10.34 10.72 -2.40
N ALA A 304 9.50 9.80 -1.94
CA ALA A 304 9.73 9.04 -0.70
C ALA A 304 11.08 8.30 -0.68
N HIS A 305 11.55 7.83 -1.82
CA HIS A 305 12.82 7.13 -1.95
C HIS A 305 14.06 8.04 -1.74
N HIS A 306 13.89 9.37 -1.83
CA HIS A 306 14.93 10.35 -1.51
C HIS A 306 14.97 10.76 -0.03
N ARG A 307 14.15 10.14 0.82
CA ARG A 307 13.97 10.54 2.22
C ARG A 307 15.28 10.80 2.95
N ASP A 308 16.28 9.93 2.79
CA ASP A 308 17.54 10.07 3.50
C ASP A 308 18.37 11.26 3.01
N ALA A 309 18.35 11.57 1.70
CA ALA A 309 18.98 12.77 1.15
C ALA A 309 18.25 14.05 1.59
N ILE A 310 16.91 14.01 1.69
CA ILE A 310 16.11 15.12 2.21
C ILE A 310 16.45 15.38 3.68
N VAL A 311 16.57 14.32 4.49
CA VAL A 311 17.00 14.39 5.90
C VAL A 311 18.40 14.99 6.01
N GLU A 312 19.36 14.51 5.22
CA GLU A 312 20.73 15.05 5.23
C GLU A 312 20.75 16.54 4.89
N SER A 313 19.97 16.96 3.90
CA SER A 313 19.84 18.36 3.47
C SER A 313 19.34 19.27 4.59
N ILE A 314 18.22 18.91 5.25
CA ILE A 314 17.67 19.73 6.35
C ILE A 314 18.56 19.68 7.61
N GLU A 315 19.27 18.56 7.85
CA GLU A 315 20.23 18.45 8.95
C GLU A 315 21.45 19.36 8.74
N ALA A 316 21.89 19.56 7.48
CA ALA A 316 22.95 20.52 7.14
C ALA A 316 22.56 21.97 7.48
N ASP A 317 21.27 22.31 7.41
CA ASP A 317 20.71 23.59 7.85
C ASP A 317 20.52 23.68 9.38
N GLY A 318 20.99 22.66 10.11
CA GLY A 318 20.94 22.59 11.56
C GLY A 318 19.55 22.25 12.11
N ILE A 319 18.70 21.58 11.33
CA ILE A 319 17.35 21.13 11.72
C ILE A 319 17.37 19.61 11.86
N GLY A 320 17.24 19.09 13.08
CA GLY A 320 17.23 17.65 13.32
C GLY A 320 15.95 17.01 12.80
N CYS A 321 16.05 15.84 12.19
CA CYS A 321 14.90 15.12 11.64
C CYS A 321 14.95 13.61 11.96
N GLY A 322 13.82 13.09 12.44
CA GLY A 322 13.65 11.68 12.75
C GLY A 322 12.88 10.91 11.68
N ARG A 323 12.72 9.60 11.91
CA ARG A 323 11.97 8.67 11.05
C ARG A 323 11.11 7.75 11.93
N TYR A 324 10.33 8.30 12.86
CA TYR A 324 9.54 7.47 13.78
C TYR A 324 8.25 7.00 13.10
N PHE A 325 8.02 5.72 12.77
CA PHE A 325 8.89 4.54 12.95
C PHE A 325 9.20 3.89 11.61
N SER A 326 10.45 4.02 11.16
CA SER A 326 11.03 3.39 9.98
C SER A 326 12.45 2.93 10.33
N PRO A 327 12.73 1.62 10.40
CA PRO A 327 11.79 0.53 10.17
C PRO A 327 10.64 0.49 11.20
N HIS A 328 9.43 0.18 10.74
CA HIS A 328 8.30 -0.04 11.66
C HIS A 328 8.49 -1.37 12.42
N LEU A 329 7.64 -1.66 13.41
CA LEU A 329 7.85 -2.77 14.35
C LEU A 329 8.06 -4.12 13.63
N GLY A 330 7.25 -4.39 12.60
CA GLY A 330 7.30 -5.61 11.82
C GLY A 330 8.58 -5.77 11.00
N GLU A 331 9.27 -4.71 10.60
CA GLU A 331 10.50 -4.80 9.79
C GLU A 331 11.77 -5.06 10.63
N GLN A 332 11.68 -4.93 11.96
CA GLN A 332 12.86 -5.02 12.81
C GLN A 332 13.29 -6.48 13.03
N PRO A 333 14.61 -6.79 12.98
CA PRO A 333 15.10 -8.17 12.94
C PRO A 333 14.63 -9.07 14.08
N TRP A 334 14.56 -8.54 15.31
CA TRP A 334 14.17 -9.35 16.48
C TRP A 334 12.68 -9.72 16.43
N PHE A 335 11.81 -8.81 15.98
CA PHE A 335 10.37 -9.08 15.86
C PHE A 335 10.07 -9.99 14.67
N GLN A 336 10.80 -9.89 13.55
CA GLN A 336 10.73 -10.89 12.47
C GLN A 336 11.04 -12.32 12.96
N ALA A 337 11.92 -12.46 13.95
CA ALA A 337 12.28 -13.76 14.52
C ALA A 337 11.35 -14.25 15.65
N THR A 338 10.62 -13.36 16.32
CA THR A 338 9.95 -13.68 17.60
C THR A 338 8.46 -13.32 17.68
N ALA A 339 7.98 -12.46 16.79
CA ALA A 339 6.58 -12.04 16.70
C ALA A 339 5.84 -12.79 15.59
N MET A 340 4.52 -12.75 15.65
CA MET A 340 3.64 -13.08 14.53
C MET A 340 3.32 -11.79 13.79
N ILE A 341 3.66 -11.71 12.50
CA ILE A 341 3.52 -10.48 11.70
C ILE A 341 2.52 -10.79 10.58
N GLU A 342 1.37 -10.11 10.62
CA GLU A 342 0.40 -10.14 9.53
C GLU A 342 0.84 -9.17 8.41
N PRO A 343 0.25 -9.22 7.21
CA PRO A 343 0.59 -8.27 6.15
C PRO A 343 0.39 -6.81 6.61
N THR A 344 1.40 -5.96 6.43
CA THR A 344 1.40 -4.54 6.87
C THR A 344 1.53 -3.52 5.72
N PRO A 345 0.85 -3.67 4.58
CA PRO A 345 1.10 -2.82 3.40
C PRO A 345 0.90 -1.32 3.65
N VAL A 346 -0.02 -0.94 4.55
CA VAL A 346 -0.22 0.48 4.89
C VAL A 346 0.94 0.98 5.75
N ALA A 347 1.37 0.21 6.76
CA ALA A 347 2.52 0.56 7.59
C ALA A 347 3.83 0.62 6.79
N ASP A 348 4.06 -0.31 5.86
CA ASP A 348 5.23 -0.31 4.95
C ASP A 348 5.27 1.01 4.15
N ARG A 349 4.12 1.39 3.57
CA ARG A 349 3.97 2.62 2.77
C ARG A 349 4.15 3.89 3.61
N ILE A 350 3.55 3.95 4.80
CA ILE A 350 3.61 5.13 5.68
C ILE A 350 5.00 5.29 6.28
N SER A 351 5.58 4.23 6.84
CA SER A 351 6.92 4.26 7.43
C SER A 351 7.99 4.61 6.40
N GLY A 352 7.89 4.11 5.17
CA GLY A 352 8.79 4.46 4.06
C GLY A 352 8.84 5.96 3.75
N ARG A 353 7.76 6.70 4.05
CA ARG A 353 7.59 8.13 3.76
C ARG A 353 7.81 9.03 4.99
N MET A 354 7.91 8.45 6.18
CA MET A 354 7.78 9.16 7.45
C MET A 354 9.01 10.01 7.78
N LEU A 355 8.75 11.27 8.13
CA LEU A 355 9.69 12.18 8.76
C LEU A 355 9.13 12.69 10.09
N SER A 356 10.02 13.00 11.02
CA SER A 356 9.67 13.63 12.30
C SER A 356 10.45 14.92 12.45
N LEU A 357 9.76 16.06 12.38
CA LEU A 357 10.33 17.41 12.50
C LEU A 357 10.35 17.87 13.96
N PRO A 358 11.24 18.80 14.33
CA PRO A 358 11.41 19.20 15.73
C PRO A 358 10.17 19.93 16.26
N ILE A 359 9.73 19.55 17.46
CA ILE A 359 8.86 20.34 18.34
C ILE A 359 9.51 20.29 19.72
N THR A 360 9.89 21.46 20.25
CA THR A 360 10.52 21.58 21.58
C THR A 360 9.94 22.77 22.34
N ASP A 361 10.05 22.76 23.67
CA ASP A 361 9.51 23.81 24.54
C ASP A 361 10.09 25.21 24.22
N ALA A 362 11.31 25.27 23.67
CA ALA A 362 12.03 26.52 23.38
C ALA A 362 11.91 27.00 21.92
N MET A 363 11.16 26.29 21.07
CA MET A 363 10.92 26.70 19.69
C MET A 363 9.90 27.82 19.64
N SER A 364 10.16 28.82 18.80
CA SER A 364 9.15 29.82 18.42
C SER A 364 8.36 29.36 17.18
N VAL A 365 7.24 30.03 16.90
CA VAL A 365 6.50 29.88 15.64
C VAL A 365 7.40 30.11 14.42
N GLU A 366 8.36 31.05 14.51
CA GLU A 366 9.33 31.30 13.45
C GLU A 366 10.33 30.13 13.27
N ASP A 367 10.71 29.47 14.36
CA ASP A 367 11.54 28.26 14.27
C ASP A 367 10.79 27.11 13.56
N ALA A 368 9.50 26.93 13.83
CA ALA A 368 8.66 25.94 13.15
C ALA A 368 8.49 26.29 11.66
N ARG A 369 8.20 27.55 11.33
CA ARG A 369 8.15 28.03 9.94
C ARG A 369 9.47 27.78 9.21
N ARG A 370 10.60 28.08 9.85
CA ARG A 370 11.93 27.84 9.28
C ARG A 370 12.17 26.36 8.99
N ALA A 371 11.83 25.48 9.93
CA ALA A 371 11.96 24.04 9.74
C ALA A 371 11.05 23.51 8.62
N ALA A 372 9.81 23.99 8.55
CA ALA A 372 8.87 23.69 7.48
C ALA A 372 9.40 24.16 6.11
N THR A 373 9.82 25.42 6.00
CA THR A 373 10.38 25.98 4.75
C THR A 373 11.64 25.23 4.32
N ALA A 374 12.50 24.81 5.25
CA ALA A 374 13.67 24.00 4.93
C ALA A 374 13.28 22.63 4.36
N LEU A 375 12.29 21.95 4.95
CA LEU A 375 11.75 20.69 4.39
C LEU A 375 11.17 20.92 2.98
N ALA A 376 10.30 21.91 2.82
CA ALA A 376 9.72 22.23 1.52
C ALA A 376 10.81 22.56 0.47
N SER A 377 11.84 23.31 0.86
CA SER A 377 12.97 23.67 -0.01
C SER A 377 13.84 22.47 -0.35
N ALA A 378 14.10 21.58 0.61
CA ALA A 378 14.82 20.33 0.37
C ALA A 378 14.05 19.41 -0.59
N CYS A 379 12.73 19.27 -0.39
CA CYS A 379 11.87 18.54 -1.32
C CYS A 379 11.82 19.21 -2.69
N ALA A 380 11.66 20.54 -2.76
CA ALA A 380 11.66 21.27 -4.01
C ALA A 380 13.00 21.15 -4.75
N ALA A 381 14.14 21.13 -4.05
CA ALA A 381 15.45 20.90 -4.65
C ALA A 381 15.60 19.50 -5.26
N ILE A 382 14.80 18.53 -4.78
CA ILE A 382 14.70 17.19 -5.35
C ILE A 382 13.70 17.13 -6.52
N VAL A 383 12.59 17.88 -6.44
CA VAL A 383 11.48 17.87 -7.43
C VAL A 383 11.70 18.85 -8.59
N GLN A 384 12.43 19.94 -8.38
CA GLN A 384 12.80 20.86 -9.46
C GLN A 384 13.54 20.03 -10.52
N PRO A 385 13.15 20.11 -11.80
CA PRO A 385 14.09 19.76 -12.85
C PRO A 385 15.33 20.59 -12.53
N LEU A 386 16.47 19.94 -12.39
CA LEU A 386 17.76 20.59 -12.21
C LEU A 386 18.04 21.46 -13.43
N ASP A 387 17.40 22.63 -13.53
CA ASP A 387 17.55 23.55 -14.66
C ASP A 387 18.91 24.26 -14.58
N ARG A 388 19.74 23.96 -13.56
CA ARG A 388 21.10 24.48 -13.38
C ARG A 388 22.09 23.55 -12.68
N ARG A 389 21.95 22.23 -12.79
CA ARG A 389 23.16 21.40 -12.81
C ARG A 389 23.31 20.94 -14.25
N ALA A 390 24.43 21.31 -14.87
CA ALA A 390 24.78 20.86 -16.21
C ALA A 390 24.29 19.43 -16.38
N SER A 391 23.32 19.21 -17.27
CA SER A 391 22.88 17.88 -17.66
C SER A 391 24.13 17.16 -18.14
N VAL A 392 24.75 16.38 -17.25
CA VAL A 392 25.87 15.55 -17.64
C VAL A 392 25.21 14.44 -18.45
N ARG A 393 25.61 14.30 -19.72
CA ARG A 393 25.18 13.18 -20.56
C ARG A 393 25.32 11.89 -19.75
N GLY A 394 24.31 11.03 -19.81
CA GLY A 394 24.32 9.74 -19.13
C GLY A 394 25.57 8.88 -19.46
N PRO A 395 25.77 7.76 -18.75
CA PRO A 395 26.92 6.88 -18.96
C PRO A 395 26.87 6.33 -20.40
N GLY A 396 27.66 6.96 -21.29
CA GLY A 396 27.57 6.76 -22.73
C GLY A 396 26.90 7.95 -23.40
N GLY A 397 27.65 9.00 -23.73
CA GLY A 397 27.17 10.20 -24.43
C GLY A 397 26.69 9.98 -25.88
N ALA A 398 26.31 8.75 -26.23
CA ALA A 398 25.75 8.33 -27.51
C ALA A 398 24.21 8.39 -27.48
N ILE A 399 23.63 8.75 -28.63
CA ILE A 399 22.18 8.76 -28.84
C ILE A 399 21.70 7.30 -28.89
N ALA A 400 20.77 6.92 -28.02
CA ALA A 400 20.15 5.61 -28.05
C ALA A 400 19.33 5.45 -29.34
N SER A 401 19.41 4.29 -30.00
CA SER A 401 18.50 3.98 -31.11
C SER A 401 17.06 3.87 -30.62
N VAL A 402 16.88 3.27 -29.44
CA VAL A 402 15.58 3.09 -28.81
C VAL A 402 15.73 3.01 -27.28
N ILE A 403 14.84 3.71 -26.58
CA ILE A 403 14.63 3.53 -25.15
C ILE A 403 13.29 2.80 -24.94
N VAL A 404 13.30 1.71 -24.19
CA VAL A 404 12.10 1.02 -23.72
C VAL A 404 11.84 1.46 -22.27
N VAL A 405 10.73 2.14 -22.04
CA VAL A 405 10.29 2.61 -20.72
C VAL A 405 9.28 1.61 -20.14
N GLY A 406 9.67 0.94 -19.06
CA GLY A 406 8.93 -0.17 -18.46
C GLY A 406 9.45 -1.52 -18.96
N GLY A 407 9.99 -2.31 -18.05
CA GLY A 407 10.51 -3.66 -18.22
C GLY A 407 9.57 -4.74 -17.71
N GLY A 408 8.26 -4.49 -17.61
CA GLY A 408 7.26 -5.55 -17.33
C GLY A 408 7.08 -6.53 -18.51
N PRO A 409 6.12 -7.48 -18.43
CA PRO A 409 5.93 -8.50 -19.46
C PRO A 409 5.82 -7.95 -20.89
N ALA A 410 5.09 -6.84 -21.08
CA ALA A 410 4.94 -6.18 -22.37
C ALA A 410 6.23 -5.49 -22.85
N GLY A 411 6.98 -4.84 -21.96
CA GLY A 411 8.25 -4.20 -22.30
C GLY A 411 9.32 -5.21 -22.70
N THR A 412 9.41 -6.32 -21.96
CA THR A 412 10.28 -7.43 -22.34
C THR A 412 9.81 -8.18 -23.58
N ALA A 413 8.53 -8.08 -23.95
CA ALA A 413 7.99 -8.82 -25.09
C ALA A 413 8.65 -8.43 -26.42
N MET A 414 8.99 -7.14 -26.59
CA MET A 414 9.78 -6.67 -27.73
C MET A 414 11.15 -7.37 -27.78
N LEU A 415 11.84 -7.45 -26.64
CA LEU A 415 13.14 -8.13 -26.55
C LEU A 415 13.00 -9.62 -26.83
N THR A 416 12.00 -10.28 -26.24
CA THR A 416 11.68 -11.69 -26.48
C THR A 416 11.42 -11.94 -27.97
N SER A 417 10.63 -11.11 -28.65
CA SER A 417 10.39 -11.26 -30.09
C SER A 417 11.66 -11.10 -30.92
N ALA A 418 12.55 -10.19 -30.55
CA ALA A 418 13.84 -10.01 -31.21
C ALA A 418 14.72 -11.26 -31.07
N THR A 419 14.75 -11.90 -29.89
CA THR A 419 15.53 -13.14 -29.68
C THR A 419 15.08 -14.27 -30.60
N LYS A 420 13.76 -14.44 -30.81
CA LYS A 420 13.21 -15.49 -31.68
C LYS A 420 13.66 -15.38 -33.14
N ARG A 421 14.12 -14.21 -33.56
CA ARG A 421 14.62 -13.95 -34.92
C ARG A 421 16.14 -13.72 -34.96
N GLY A 422 16.83 -13.88 -33.82
CA GLY A 422 18.26 -13.60 -33.69
C GLY A 422 18.62 -12.11 -33.82
N LEU A 423 17.65 -11.20 -33.65
CA LEU A 423 17.82 -9.76 -33.84
C LEU A 423 18.20 -9.00 -32.56
N LEU A 424 18.11 -9.63 -31.38
CA LEU A 424 18.38 -8.94 -30.11
C LEU A 424 19.83 -8.43 -30.01
N PRO A 425 20.88 -9.17 -30.42
CA PRO A 425 22.26 -8.66 -30.47
C PRO A 425 22.40 -7.39 -31.31
N ASP A 426 21.84 -7.37 -32.52
CA ASP A 426 21.92 -6.21 -33.42
C ASP A 426 21.13 -5.01 -32.89
N LEU A 427 19.97 -5.27 -32.27
CA LEU A 427 19.18 -4.25 -31.60
C LEU A 427 19.93 -3.68 -30.39
N ALA A 428 20.57 -4.52 -29.58
CA ALA A 428 21.40 -4.10 -28.45
C ALA A 428 22.58 -3.22 -28.92
N ALA A 429 23.33 -3.68 -29.92
CA ALA A 429 24.46 -2.95 -30.50
C ALA A 429 24.06 -1.63 -31.17
N SER A 430 22.78 -1.47 -31.54
CA SER A 430 22.28 -0.21 -32.08
C SER A 430 22.12 0.90 -31.03
N GLY A 431 22.26 0.59 -29.74
CA GLY A 431 22.06 1.52 -28.63
C GLY A 431 20.70 1.36 -27.95
N LEU A 432 20.21 0.12 -27.81
CA LEU A 432 19.02 -0.18 -27.01
C LEU A 432 19.27 0.15 -25.54
N MET A 433 18.32 0.85 -24.92
CA MET A 433 18.28 1.06 -23.48
C MET A 433 16.92 0.64 -22.92
N VAL A 434 16.91 -0.08 -21.80
CA VAL A 434 15.70 -0.43 -21.05
C VAL A 434 15.73 0.30 -19.71
N ILE A 435 14.66 1.00 -19.37
CA ILE A 435 14.47 1.70 -18.09
C ILE A 435 13.34 0.99 -17.33
N GLU A 436 13.66 0.44 -16.16
CA GLU A 436 12.71 -0.25 -15.30
C GLU A 436 12.82 0.21 -13.85
N ARG A 437 11.66 0.57 -13.28
CA ARG A 437 11.55 1.06 -11.91
C ARG A 437 11.90 -0.02 -10.88
N SER A 438 11.50 -1.26 -11.13
CA SER A 438 11.79 -2.40 -10.28
C SER A 438 13.27 -2.80 -10.35
N ASN A 439 13.70 -3.66 -9.43
CA ASN A 439 15.07 -4.16 -9.40
C ASN A 439 15.40 -5.17 -10.52
N ALA A 440 14.43 -5.56 -11.34
CA ALA A 440 14.58 -6.47 -12.47
C ALA A 440 13.44 -6.31 -13.48
N ILE A 441 13.64 -6.85 -14.68
CA ILE A 441 12.66 -6.87 -15.77
C ILE A 441 11.92 -8.23 -15.86
N GLY A 442 10.90 -8.31 -16.71
CA GLY A 442 10.16 -9.52 -17.07
C GLY A 442 8.90 -9.75 -16.25
N GLY A 443 9.02 -9.89 -14.92
CA GLY A 443 7.90 -10.30 -14.07
C GLY A 443 6.78 -9.25 -13.94
N GLY A 444 7.17 -7.96 -13.90
CA GLY A 444 6.25 -6.84 -13.64
C GLY A 444 5.29 -7.11 -12.48
N ARG A 445 4.02 -6.79 -12.67
CA ARG A 445 2.96 -6.99 -11.67
C ARG A 445 2.20 -8.31 -11.83
N LEU A 446 2.53 -9.15 -12.82
CA LEU A 446 1.66 -10.28 -13.21
C LEU A 446 1.54 -11.34 -12.10
N GLY A 447 2.63 -11.60 -11.37
CA GLY A 447 2.66 -12.58 -10.28
C GLY A 447 1.83 -12.19 -9.05
N ARG A 448 1.30 -10.96 -8.97
CA ARG A 448 0.48 -10.51 -7.83
C ARG A 448 -0.99 -10.93 -7.93
N TYR A 449 -1.43 -11.43 -9.08
CA TYR A 449 -2.82 -11.79 -9.30
C TYR A 449 -3.07 -13.25 -8.89
N ALA A 450 -4.06 -13.47 -8.04
CA ALA A 450 -4.44 -14.78 -7.52
C ALA A 450 -5.41 -15.51 -8.47
N ILE A 451 -5.09 -15.50 -9.77
CA ILE A 451 -5.95 -16.05 -10.83
C ILE A 451 -5.15 -16.92 -11.79
N THR A 452 -5.88 -17.76 -12.52
CA THR A 452 -5.37 -18.52 -13.65
C THR A 452 -5.32 -17.62 -14.90
N SER A 453 -4.25 -17.76 -15.69
CA SER A 453 -4.07 -17.06 -16.96
C SER A 453 -5.16 -17.36 -17.99
N ASP A 454 -5.34 -16.44 -18.92
CA ASP A 454 -6.15 -16.61 -20.14
C ASP A 454 -5.37 -17.31 -21.29
N SER A 455 -4.17 -17.79 -20.99
CA SER A 455 -3.19 -18.38 -21.90
C SER A 455 -2.74 -19.74 -21.37
N THR A 456 -2.43 -20.69 -22.24
CA THR A 456 -2.02 -22.04 -21.81
C THR A 456 -0.54 -22.07 -21.40
N ALA A 457 -0.14 -23.14 -20.71
CA ALA A 457 1.27 -23.40 -20.40
C ALA A 457 2.15 -23.38 -21.65
N GLN A 458 1.71 -24.01 -22.74
CA GLN A 458 2.43 -24.03 -24.01
C GLN A 458 2.62 -22.61 -24.56
N THR A 459 1.60 -21.75 -24.48
CA THR A 459 1.68 -20.35 -24.90
C THR A 459 2.81 -19.60 -24.19
N PHE A 460 2.92 -19.72 -22.86
CA PHE A 460 4.01 -19.08 -22.11
C PHE A 460 5.37 -19.68 -22.44
N LEU A 461 5.45 -21.01 -22.58
CA LEU A 461 6.71 -21.68 -22.89
C LEU A 461 7.24 -21.34 -24.29
N THR A 462 6.39 -20.94 -25.25
CA THR A 462 6.86 -20.46 -26.57
C THR A 462 7.76 -19.22 -26.51
N ALA A 463 7.77 -18.48 -25.40
CA ALA A 463 8.69 -17.35 -25.22
C ALA A 463 10.16 -17.79 -25.15
N VAL A 464 10.39 -18.99 -24.64
CA VAL A 464 11.72 -19.52 -24.31
C VAL A 464 12.06 -20.81 -25.07
N ARG A 465 11.07 -21.66 -25.34
CA ARG A 465 11.24 -22.94 -26.04
C ARG A 465 11.77 -22.70 -27.46
N ASP A 466 12.71 -23.55 -27.87
CA ASP A 466 13.33 -23.53 -29.21
C ASP A 466 13.93 -22.18 -29.62
N ASN A 467 14.34 -21.37 -28.63
CA ASN A 467 14.98 -20.10 -28.88
C ASN A 467 16.40 -20.29 -29.44
N VAL A 468 16.80 -19.46 -30.40
CA VAL A 468 18.15 -19.49 -31.00
C VAL A 468 19.25 -19.21 -29.97
N HIS A 469 18.89 -18.58 -28.85
CA HIS A 469 19.72 -18.35 -27.68
C HIS A 469 19.63 -19.54 -26.70
N PRO A 470 20.68 -20.38 -26.57
CA PRO A 470 20.64 -21.59 -25.74
C PRO A 470 20.32 -21.32 -24.27
N GLU A 471 20.76 -20.18 -23.75
CA GLU A 471 20.52 -19.71 -22.37
C GLU A 471 19.03 -19.42 -22.10
N LEU A 472 18.28 -18.98 -23.11
CA LEU A 472 16.83 -18.81 -23.04
C LEU A 472 16.12 -20.16 -23.26
N ALA A 473 16.57 -20.98 -24.22
CA ALA A 473 16.00 -22.31 -24.47
C ALA A 473 16.01 -23.20 -23.23
N ARG A 474 17.09 -23.16 -22.43
CA ARG A 474 17.22 -23.90 -21.18
C ARG A 474 16.24 -23.48 -20.08
N LEU A 475 15.54 -22.35 -20.22
CA LEU A 475 14.53 -21.94 -19.24
C LEU A 475 13.32 -22.88 -19.21
N VAL A 476 13.10 -23.70 -20.24
CA VAL A 476 12.12 -24.80 -20.20
C VAL A 476 12.45 -25.78 -19.07
N ASP A 477 13.74 -26.06 -18.86
CA ASP A 477 14.24 -26.94 -17.79
C ASP A 477 14.56 -26.19 -16.48
N HIS A 478 14.34 -24.88 -16.41
CA HIS A 478 14.45 -24.14 -15.16
C HIS A 478 13.31 -24.54 -14.20
N PRO A 479 13.48 -24.50 -12.86
CA PRO A 479 12.38 -24.79 -11.93
C PRO A 479 11.08 -24.03 -12.24
N ALA A 480 11.19 -22.75 -12.62
CA ALA A 480 10.05 -21.95 -13.04
C ALA A 480 9.42 -22.41 -14.38
N GLY A 481 10.24 -22.87 -15.34
CA GLY A 481 9.74 -23.43 -16.60
C GLY A 481 9.03 -24.77 -16.38
N ARG A 482 9.58 -25.64 -15.53
CA ARG A 482 8.93 -26.88 -15.11
C ARG A 482 7.63 -26.66 -14.35
N ALA A 483 7.56 -25.63 -13.51
CA ALA A 483 6.32 -25.26 -12.83
C ALA A 483 5.23 -24.91 -13.84
N VAL A 484 5.52 -24.04 -14.81
CA VAL A 484 4.60 -23.72 -15.90
C VAL A 484 4.26 -24.97 -16.74
N ALA A 485 5.24 -25.81 -17.05
CA ALA A 485 5.04 -27.04 -17.82
C ALA A 485 4.20 -28.11 -17.08
N ALA A 486 4.17 -28.10 -15.74
CA ALA A 486 3.32 -28.99 -14.96
C ALA A 486 1.82 -28.76 -15.20
N HIS A 487 1.46 -27.60 -15.76
CA HIS A 487 0.10 -27.26 -16.18
C HIS A 487 -0.16 -27.53 -17.66
N GLU A 488 0.71 -28.27 -18.37
CA GLU A 488 0.42 -28.72 -19.73
C GLU A 488 -0.85 -29.60 -19.74
N GLY A 489 -1.84 -29.21 -20.55
CA GLY A 489 -3.14 -29.87 -20.62
C GLY A 489 -4.18 -29.31 -19.63
N ALA A 490 -3.79 -28.44 -18.70
CA ALA A 490 -4.74 -27.64 -17.93
C ALA A 490 -5.34 -26.50 -18.79
N LEU A 491 -6.44 -25.92 -18.32
CA LEU A 491 -7.08 -24.79 -19.01
C LEU A 491 -6.16 -23.57 -19.06
N GLY A 492 -5.42 -23.27 -17.99
CA GLY A 492 -4.44 -22.19 -17.93
C GLY A 492 -3.45 -22.41 -16.79
N VAL A 493 -2.62 -21.41 -16.49
CA VAL A 493 -1.56 -21.48 -15.49
C VAL A 493 -1.80 -20.42 -14.42
N PRO A 494 -1.69 -20.74 -13.11
CA PRO A 494 -1.71 -19.74 -12.06
C PRO A 494 -0.69 -18.63 -12.34
N LEU A 495 -1.11 -17.37 -12.36
CA LEU A 495 -0.22 -16.25 -12.70
C LEU A 495 0.93 -16.08 -11.70
N THR A 496 0.72 -16.53 -10.45
CA THR A 496 1.75 -16.66 -9.40
C THR A 496 2.88 -17.60 -9.80
N GLU A 497 2.61 -18.63 -10.61
CA GLU A 497 3.62 -19.57 -11.13
C GLU A 497 4.25 -19.10 -12.44
N VAL A 498 3.54 -18.28 -13.23
CA VAL A 498 4.07 -17.66 -14.46
C VAL A 498 5.06 -16.54 -14.15
N GLY A 499 4.82 -15.75 -13.11
CA GLY A 499 5.67 -14.61 -12.71
C GLY A 499 7.16 -14.96 -12.59
N PRO A 500 7.53 -16.04 -11.88
CA PRO A 500 8.91 -16.54 -11.79
C PRO A 500 9.54 -16.89 -13.15
N LEU A 501 8.78 -17.46 -14.10
CA LEU A 501 9.31 -17.76 -15.43
C LEU A 501 9.63 -16.47 -16.18
N LEU A 502 8.71 -15.50 -16.17
CA LEU A 502 8.91 -14.21 -16.83
C LEU A 502 10.09 -13.43 -16.22
N ARG A 503 10.27 -13.51 -14.90
CA ARG A 503 11.44 -12.96 -14.20
C ARG A 503 12.74 -13.61 -14.67
N ALA A 504 12.81 -14.94 -14.71
CA ALA A 504 13.99 -15.66 -15.19
C ALA A 504 14.30 -15.36 -16.67
N THR A 505 13.26 -15.22 -17.51
CA THR A 505 13.42 -14.74 -18.89
C THR A 505 13.98 -13.31 -18.92
N GLY A 506 13.47 -12.42 -18.06
CA GLY A 506 13.97 -11.04 -17.94
C GLY A 506 15.44 -10.95 -17.53
N ASP A 507 15.88 -11.81 -16.62
CA ASP A 507 17.29 -11.88 -16.21
C ASP A 507 18.19 -12.28 -17.40
N ARG A 508 17.78 -13.30 -18.17
CA ARG A 508 18.53 -13.73 -19.37
C ARG A 508 18.52 -12.70 -20.50
N LEU A 509 17.41 -12.00 -20.71
CA LEU A 509 17.35 -10.89 -21.66
C LEU A 509 18.29 -9.75 -21.25
N THR A 510 18.41 -9.49 -19.94
CA THR A 510 19.32 -8.48 -19.40
C THR A 510 20.77 -8.84 -19.70
N ASP A 511 21.14 -10.11 -19.50
CA ASP A 511 22.49 -10.62 -19.83
C ASP A 511 22.80 -10.41 -21.32
N ILE A 512 21.92 -10.87 -22.22
CA ILE A 512 22.10 -10.74 -23.68
C ILE A 512 22.22 -9.28 -24.11
N VAL A 513 21.35 -8.39 -23.60
CA VAL A 513 21.38 -6.96 -23.94
C VAL A 513 22.72 -6.34 -23.52
N ARG A 514 23.19 -6.61 -22.31
CA ARG A 514 24.45 -6.05 -21.78
C ARG A 514 25.68 -6.59 -22.50
N GLU A 515 25.71 -7.89 -22.79
CA GLU A 515 26.82 -8.53 -23.52
C GLU A 515 26.98 -7.99 -24.95
N ASN A 516 25.90 -7.49 -25.54
CA ASN A 516 25.88 -6.94 -26.90
C ASN A 516 25.86 -5.40 -26.92
N GLY A 517 26.28 -4.73 -25.84
CA GLY A 517 26.49 -3.28 -25.78
C GLY A 517 25.23 -2.43 -25.55
N GLY A 518 24.08 -3.05 -25.30
CA GLY A 518 22.87 -2.37 -24.84
C GLY A 518 22.89 -2.10 -23.34
N THR A 519 21.97 -1.27 -22.87
CA THR A 519 21.88 -0.86 -21.46
C THR A 519 20.56 -1.30 -20.83
N VAL A 520 20.62 -1.84 -19.60
CA VAL A 520 19.43 -2.14 -18.79
C VAL A 520 19.59 -1.48 -17.43
N LEU A 521 18.76 -0.46 -17.19
CA LEU A 521 18.71 0.35 -15.97
C LEU A 521 17.53 -0.08 -15.12
N THR A 522 17.79 -0.92 -14.12
CA THR A 522 16.82 -1.28 -13.07
C THR A 522 16.93 -0.34 -11.89
N GLY A 523 15.86 -0.15 -11.12
CA GLY A 523 15.81 0.90 -10.09
C GLY A 523 15.86 2.32 -10.69
N HIS A 524 15.39 2.49 -11.93
CA HIS A 524 15.34 3.78 -12.61
C HIS A 524 13.94 4.05 -13.16
N GLU A 525 13.49 5.29 -13.10
CA GLU A 525 12.16 5.72 -13.55
C GLU A 525 12.29 6.78 -14.63
N ALA A 526 11.58 6.64 -15.75
CA ALA A 526 11.47 7.72 -16.72
C ALA A 526 10.41 8.71 -16.25
N LEU A 527 10.77 9.98 -16.12
CA LEU A 527 9.89 11.04 -15.63
C LEU A 527 9.08 11.70 -16.76
N GLY A 528 9.63 11.69 -17.98
CA GLY A 528 8.99 12.26 -19.16
C GLY A 528 9.89 12.14 -20.39
N ALA A 529 9.32 12.44 -21.56
CA ALA A 529 10.07 12.57 -22.80
C ALA A 529 9.78 13.92 -23.47
N LYS A 530 10.84 14.66 -23.79
CA LYS A 530 10.79 15.95 -24.48
C LYS A 530 11.31 15.85 -25.89
N ARG A 531 10.60 16.39 -26.88
CA ARG A 531 11.10 16.47 -28.26
C ARG A 531 12.25 17.49 -28.34
N VAL A 532 13.35 17.13 -29.01
CA VAL A 532 14.53 18.01 -29.16
C VAL A 532 14.94 18.21 -30.64
N GLY A 533 16.15 18.72 -30.90
CA GLY A 533 16.80 18.81 -32.21
C GLY A 533 16.67 17.53 -33.05
N ASP A 534 16.56 17.63 -34.39
CA ASP A 534 16.77 16.51 -35.33
C ASP A 534 15.87 15.26 -35.18
N GLY A 535 14.63 15.43 -34.72
CA GLY A 535 13.69 14.32 -34.55
C GLY A 535 14.01 13.39 -33.38
N LEU A 536 14.88 13.82 -32.47
CA LEU A 536 15.25 13.09 -31.25
C LEU A 536 14.31 13.41 -30.09
N TRP A 537 14.34 12.52 -29.10
CA TRP A 537 13.67 12.64 -27.81
C TRP A 537 14.73 12.69 -26.71
N SER A 538 14.57 13.59 -25.75
CA SER A 538 15.29 13.59 -24.48
C SER A 538 14.39 12.95 -23.43
N VAL A 539 14.77 11.76 -22.95
CA VAL A 539 14.07 11.07 -21.87
C VAL A 539 14.77 11.40 -20.56
N GLN A 540 14.02 12.00 -19.64
CA GLN A 540 14.53 12.31 -18.31
C GLN A 540 14.40 11.07 -17.42
N VAL A 541 15.54 10.62 -16.86
CA VAL A 541 15.65 9.37 -16.11
C VAL A 541 16.08 9.66 -14.68
N LEU A 542 15.31 9.19 -13.72
CA LEU A 542 15.60 9.25 -12.29
C LEU A 542 16.18 7.92 -11.81
N ARG A 543 17.36 7.92 -11.21
CA ARG A 543 17.88 6.77 -10.46
C ARG A 543 17.29 6.77 -9.05
N LEU A 544 16.55 5.72 -8.69
CA LEU A 544 15.85 5.64 -7.41
C LEU A 544 16.76 5.45 -6.20
N ALA A 545 17.99 4.96 -6.40
CA ALA A 545 18.90 4.65 -5.30
C ALA A 545 19.51 5.89 -4.64
N ASP A 546 19.81 6.92 -5.43
CA ASP A 546 20.51 8.14 -5.00
C ASP A 546 19.77 9.42 -5.44
N GLY A 547 18.71 9.27 -6.22
CA GLY A 547 17.95 10.37 -6.74
C GLY A 547 18.54 11.10 -7.94
N HIS A 548 19.60 10.55 -8.53
CA HIS A 548 20.28 11.21 -9.63
C HIS A 548 19.40 11.25 -10.88
N VAL A 549 19.08 12.46 -11.33
CA VAL A 549 18.35 12.69 -12.59
C VAL A 549 19.34 13.00 -13.71
N PHE A 550 19.19 12.32 -14.84
CA PHE A 550 19.97 12.58 -16.05
C PHE A 550 19.10 12.46 -17.30
N ASP A 551 19.52 13.12 -18.37
CA ASP A 551 18.86 13.05 -19.67
C ASP A 551 19.54 12.00 -20.56
N GLN A 552 18.72 11.17 -21.20
CA GLN A 552 19.15 10.26 -22.25
C GLN A 552 18.49 10.62 -23.57
N LEU A 553 19.30 10.93 -24.57
CA LEU A 553 18.82 11.15 -25.93
C LEU A 553 18.51 9.82 -26.62
N ALA A 554 17.40 9.78 -27.34
CA ALA A 554 16.96 8.64 -28.13
C ALA A 554 16.32 9.05 -29.46
N ARG A 555 16.44 8.19 -30.47
CA ARG A 555 15.66 8.34 -31.72
C ARG A 555 14.23 7.85 -31.54
N ASN A 556 14.07 6.75 -30.81
CA ASN A 556 12.79 6.12 -30.56
C ASN A 556 12.55 5.91 -29.07
N VAL A 557 11.31 6.08 -28.62
CA VAL A 557 10.88 5.77 -27.25
C VAL A 557 9.69 4.82 -27.32
N VAL A 558 9.80 3.68 -26.67
CA VAL A 558 8.77 2.66 -26.55
C VAL A 558 8.22 2.72 -25.13
N ILE A 559 6.94 3.05 -24.99
CA ILE A 559 6.26 3.18 -23.70
C ILE A 559 5.51 1.88 -23.39
N ALA A 560 5.97 1.17 -22.37
CA ALA A 560 5.46 -0.12 -21.90
C ALA A 560 5.23 -0.13 -20.38
N THR A 561 4.77 0.99 -19.85
CA THR A 561 4.59 1.30 -18.42
C THR A 561 3.41 0.57 -17.75
N GLY A 562 2.69 -0.28 -18.48
CA GLY A 562 1.56 -1.05 -17.97
C GLY A 562 0.25 -0.26 -17.92
N GLY A 563 -0.76 -0.84 -17.26
CA GLY A 563 -2.08 -0.24 -17.13
C GLY A 563 -2.58 -0.22 -15.69
N HIS A 564 -3.52 0.67 -15.41
CA HIS A 564 -4.20 0.81 -14.12
C HIS A 564 -5.70 1.08 -14.30
N GLN A 565 -6.50 0.89 -13.25
CA GLN A 565 -7.92 1.27 -13.24
C GLN A 565 -8.05 2.61 -12.50
N PRO A 566 -8.14 3.75 -13.21
CA PRO A 566 -8.06 5.05 -12.55
C PRO A 566 -9.34 5.35 -11.77
N LEU A 567 -9.20 5.99 -10.60
CA LEU A 567 -10.31 6.26 -9.67
C LEU A 567 -11.29 7.31 -10.23
N ASP A 568 -10.80 8.27 -11.01
CA ASP A 568 -11.62 9.28 -11.70
C ASP A 568 -12.73 8.65 -12.55
N ARG A 569 -12.49 7.46 -13.12
CA ARG A 569 -13.44 6.70 -13.91
C ARG A 569 -14.61 6.18 -13.08
N LEU A 570 -14.41 5.88 -11.80
CA LEU A 570 -15.51 5.48 -10.91
C LEU A 570 -16.47 6.66 -10.66
N ALA A 571 -15.93 7.87 -10.58
CA ALA A 571 -16.70 9.09 -10.35
C ALA A 571 -17.37 9.63 -11.63
N THR A 572 -16.72 9.48 -12.78
CA THR A 572 -17.21 10.07 -14.04
C THR A 572 -18.04 9.11 -14.89
N GLN A 573 -17.81 7.80 -14.79
CA GLN A 573 -18.51 6.84 -15.63
C GLN A 573 -19.91 6.56 -15.09
N ARG A 574 -20.93 6.94 -15.87
CA ARG A 574 -22.33 6.68 -15.54
C ARG A 574 -22.73 5.23 -15.86
N VAL A 575 -23.36 4.58 -14.89
CA VAL A 575 -23.96 3.24 -14.99
C VAL A 575 -25.37 3.34 -14.44
N ALA A 576 -26.37 2.89 -15.22
CA ALA A 576 -27.78 2.94 -14.85
C ALA A 576 -28.26 4.35 -14.39
N GLY A 577 -27.83 5.42 -15.09
CA GLY A 577 -28.24 6.79 -14.80
C GLY A 577 -27.51 7.50 -13.64
N GLY A 578 -26.53 6.89 -12.98
CA GLY A 578 -25.74 7.53 -11.89
C GLY A 578 -24.25 7.20 -11.96
N SER A 579 -23.40 7.93 -11.21
CA SER A 579 -22.01 7.53 -11.02
C SER A 579 -21.92 6.34 -10.05
N LEU A 580 -20.90 5.49 -10.17
CA LEU A 580 -20.75 4.35 -9.27
C LEU A 580 -20.40 4.78 -7.85
N VAL A 581 -19.66 5.87 -7.70
CA VAL A 581 -19.32 6.43 -6.37
C VAL A 581 -20.58 6.85 -5.63
N ASP A 582 -21.53 7.50 -6.33
CA ASP A 582 -22.79 7.94 -5.73
C ASP A 582 -23.71 6.76 -5.40
N LEU A 583 -23.77 5.75 -6.28
CA LEU A 583 -24.69 4.61 -6.14
C LEU A 583 -24.21 3.55 -5.14
N ALA A 584 -22.90 3.38 -4.98
CA ALA A 584 -22.31 2.28 -4.19
C ALA A 584 -21.48 2.74 -3.00
N SER A 585 -20.84 3.93 -3.06
CA SER A 585 -19.99 4.51 -2.00
C SER A 585 -19.09 3.46 -1.31
N GLY A 586 -19.16 3.29 0.01
CA GLY A 586 -18.32 2.36 0.78
C GLY A 586 -18.51 0.86 0.48
N ARG A 587 -19.37 0.50 -0.48
CA ARG A 587 -19.58 -0.87 -0.99
C ARG A 587 -18.90 -1.11 -2.36
N LEU A 588 -18.10 -0.16 -2.85
CA LEU A 588 -17.48 -0.22 -4.18
C LEU A 588 -16.04 -0.76 -4.11
N LEU A 589 -15.77 -1.84 -4.83
CA LEU A 589 -14.42 -2.35 -5.11
C LEU A 589 -14.11 -2.30 -6.60
N GLN A 590 -12.83 -2.22 -6.95
CA GLN A 590 -12.37 -2.41 -8.32
C GLN A 590 -12.00 -3.87 -8.57
N SER A 591 -12.17 -4.36 -9.80
CA SER A 591 -11.79 -5.75 -10.13
C SER A 591 -10.29 -5.98 -9.99
N ASP A 592 -9.44 -4.97 -10.20
CA ASP A 592 -7.99 -5.11 -9.98
C ASP A 592 -7.69 -5.49 -8.53
N ASP A 593 -8.36 -4.84 -7.56
CA ASP A 593 -8.18 -5.12 -6.13
C ASP A 593 -8.62 -6.54 -5.79
N VAL A 594 -9.81 -6.95 -6.27
CA VAL A 594 -10.39 -8.27 -5.97
C VAL A 594 -9.53 -9.41 -6.51
N LEU A 595 -8.92 -9.24 -7.69
CA LEU A 595 -8.15 -10.29 -8.36
C LEU A 595 -6.70 -10.40 -7.88
N THR A 596 -6.23 -9.47 -7.05
CA THR A 596 -4.89 -9.53 -6.44
C THR A 596 -4.83 -10.50 -5.26
N VAL A 597 -3.64 -10.99 -4.91
CA VAL A 597 -3.42 -11.76 -3.68
C VAL A 597 -3.85 -10.93 -2.47
N GLY A 598 -4.71 -11.47 -1.60
CA GLY A 598 -5.32 -10.71 -0.50
C GLY A 598 -6.62 -9.97 -0.89
N GLY A 599 -6.98 -9.94 -2.18
CA GLY A 599 -8.14 -9.23 -2.71
C GLY A 599 -9.47 -9.89 -2.38
N PHE A 600 -9.49 -11.22 -2.33
CA PHE A 600 -10.69 -11.97 -1.98
C PHE A 600 -11.07 -11.80 -0.51
N GLU A 601 -10.09 -11.64 0.38
CA GLU A 601 -10.29 -11.37 1.80
C GLU A 601 -11.07 -10.08 2.00
N LYS A 602 -10.77 -9.01 1.23
CA LYS A 602 -11.56 -7.77 1.24
C LYS A 602 -13.02 -7.98 0.85
N VAL A 603 -13.27 -8.87 -0.13
CA VAL A 603 -14.63 -9.26 -0.50
C VAL A 603 -15.31 -9.99 0.66
N ALA A 604 -14.64 -10.96 1.26
CA ALA A 604 -15.18 -11.73 2.39
C ALA A 604 -15.50 -10.81 3.58
N ASP A 605 -14.64 -9.81 3.86
CA ASP A 605 -14.81 -8.83 4.93
C ASP A 605 -16.06 -7.97 4.71
N ILE A 606 -16.25 -7.39 3.52
CA ILE A 606 -17.45 -6.59 3.18
C ILE A 606 -18.73 -7.43 3.31
N LEU A 607 -18.65 -8.72 2.99
CA LEU A 607 -19.78 -9.63 3.04
C LEU A 607 -19.93 -10.36 4.39
N THR A 608 -19.09 -10.05 5.39
CA THR A 608 -19.10 -10.73 6.68
C THR A 608 -20.44 -10.52 7.40
N GLY A 609 -20.99 -11.61 7.95
CA GLY A 609 -22.30 -11.60 8.63
C GLY A 609 -23.52 -11.61 7.69
N LYS A 610 -23.34 -11.52 6.37
CA LYS A 610 -24.43 -11.59 5.39
C LYS A 610 -24.75 -13.05 5.07
N ARG A 611 -25.98 -13.48 5.34
CA ARG A 611 -26.43 -14.87 5.11
C ARG A 611 -26.68 -15.22 3.63
N ASN A 612 -26.95 -14.22 2.79
CA ASN A 612 -27.18 -14.37 1.35
C ASN A 612 -26.82 -13.05 0.63
N PRO A 613 -25.52 -12.73 0.53
CA PRO A 613 -25.08 -11.44 0.02
C PRO A 613 -25.46 -11.24 -1.45
N LYS A 614 -25.81 -10.01 -1.81
CA LYS A 614 -26.03 -9.58 -3.21
C LYS A 614 -24.80 -8.86 -3.74
N ILE A 615 -24.27 -9.30 -4.88
CA ILE A 615 -23.06 -8.76 -5.49
C ILE A 615 -23.38 -8.30 -6.91
N ALA A 616 -23.14 -7.03 -7.21
CA ALA A 616 -23.23 -6.50 -8.57
C ALA A 616 -21.82 -6.40 -9.18
N VAL A 617 -21.57 -7.12 -10.28
CA VAL A 617 -20.32 -7.00 -11.05
C VAL A 617 -20.60 -6.21 -12.32
N ILE A 618 -19.87 -5.11 -12.52
CA ILE A 618 -20.15 -4.13 -13.56
C ILE A 618 -19.07 -4.17 -14.64
N GLY A 619 -19.46 -4.58 -15.84
CA GLY A 619 -18.62 -4.62 -17.03
C GLY A 619 -18.63 -5.98 -17.72
N GLY A 620 -18.53 -6.00 -19.04
CA GLY A 620 -18.44 -7.23 -19.85
C GLY A 620 -17.01 -7.57 -20.25
N SER A 621 -16.03 -7.41 -19.35
CA SER A 621 -14.60 -7.62 -19.63
C SER A 621 -14.11 -8.94 -19.05
N THR A 622 -12.98 -9.48 -19.51
CA THR A 622 -12.38 -10.70 -18.93
C THR A 622 -12.21 -10.57 -17.42
N SER A 623 -11.79 -9.41 -16.92
CA SER A 623 -11.66 -9.17 -15.47
C SER A 623 -12.98 -9.31 -14.71
N ALA A 624 -14.11 -8.95 -15.31
CA ALA A 624 -15.44 -9.14 -14.71
C ALA A 624 -15.79 -10.63 -14.59
N LEU A 625 -15.62 -11.39 -15.67
CA LEU A 625 -15.93 -12.82 -15.71
C LEU A 625 -14.99 -13.61 -14.80
N THR A 626 -13.71 -13.28 -14.79
CA THR A 626 -12.74 -13.89 -13.86
C THR A 626 -13.07 -13.56 -12.41
N THR A 627 -13.54 -12.35 -12.12
CA THR A 627 -14.00 -11.99 -10.76
C THR A 627 -15.17 -12.88 -10.36
N ILE A 628 -16.18 -13.06 -11.22
CA ILE A 628 -17.30 -13.96 -10.92
C ILE A 628 -16.82 -15.39 -10.71
N ALA A 629 -15.95 -15.90 -11.60
CA ALA A 629 -15.39 -17.24 -11.46
C ALA A 629 -14.65 -17.43 -10.12
N LEU A 630 -13.87 -16.42 -9.70
CA LEU A 630 -13.18 -16.40 -8.41
C LEU A 630 -14.18 -16.44 -7.24
N LEU A 631 -15.20 -15.57 -7.25
CA LEU A 631 -16.24 -15.53 -6.22
C LEU A 631 -16.94 -16.88 -6.06
N LEU A 632 -17.27 -17.56 -7.17
CA LEU A 632 -17.97 -18.84 -7.17
C LEU A 632 -17.13 -20.03 -6.65
N LYS A 633 -15.81 -19.96 -6.80
CA LYS A 633 -14.85 -21.04 -6.46
C LYS A 633 -14.05 -20.79 -5.19
N SER A 634 -14.18 -19.60 -4.62
CA SER A 634 -13.42 -19.12 -3.48
C SER A 634 -13.45 -20.05 -2.26
N GLN A 635 -12.38 -20.01 -1.47
CA GLN A 635 -12.24 -20.78 -0.22
C GLN A 635 -11.75 -19.86 0.90
N PRO A 636 -12.47 -19.76 2.04
CA PRO A 636 -13.75 -20.41 2.32
C PRO A 636 -14.87 -19.91 1.40
N ALA A 637 -15.80 -20.81 1.07
CA ALA A 637 -16.89 -20.49 0.15
C ALA A 637 -17.82 -19.40 0.70
N LEU A 638 -18.16 -18.43 -0.15
CA LEU A 638 -19.17 -17.42 0.17
C LEU A 638 -20.57 -18.06 0.25
N PRO A 639 -21.46 -17.60 1.17
CA PRO A 639 -22.83 -18.12 1.32
C PRO A 639 -23.76 -17.60 0.23
N LEU A 640 -23.43 -17.85 -1.04
CA LEU A 640 -24.14 -17.36 -2.22
C LEU A 640 -25.39 -18.21 -2.51
N GLY A 641 -26.57 -17.61 -2.35
CA GLY A 641 -27.84 -18.18 -2.79
C GLY A 641 -28.13 -17.97 -4.28
N ALA A 642 -29.33 -18.36 -4.72
CA ALA A 642 -29.76 -18.15 -6.10
C ALA A 642 -29.80 -16.65 -6.45
N GLY A 643 -29.27 -16.29 -7.63
CA GLY A 643 -29.14 -14.91 -8.09
C GLY A 643 -28.39 -13.99 -7.10
N ALA A 644 -27.41 -14.52 -6.37
CA ALA A 644 -26.57 -13.74 -5.47
C ALA A 644 -25.61 -12.81 -6.24
N ILE A 645 -25.18 -13.20 -7.44
CA ILE A 645 -24.28 -12.40 -8.28
C ILE A 645 -25.04 -11.94 -9.53
N THR A 646 -25.03 -10.64 -9.80
CA THR A 646 -25.59 -10.08 -11.05
C THR A 646 -24.48 -9.43 -11.87
N LEU A 647 -24.31 -9.89 -13.11
CA LEU A 647 -23.40 -9.28 -14.08
C LEU A 647 -24.16 -8.23 -14.90
N LEU A 648 -23.82 -6.97 -14.68
CA LEU A 648 -24.31 -5.83 -15.45
C LEU A 648 -23.37 -5.58 -16.64
N HIS A 649 -23.85 -5.75 -17.87
CA HIS A 649 -23.04 -5.58 -19.08
C HIS A 649 -23.80 -4.90 -20.22
N ARG A 650 -23.09 -4.21 -21.13
CA ARG A 650 -23.71 -3.53 -22.30
C ARG A 650 -23.59 -4.33 -23.60
N ARG A 651 -22.41 -4.90 -23.83
CA ARG A 651 -22.08 -5.65 -25.05
C ARG A 651 -22.46 -7.13 -24.89
N PRO A 652 -22.90 -7.81 -25.96
CA PRO A 652 -23.08 -9.27 -25.94
C PRO A 652 -21.82 -9.98 -25.45
N LEU A 653 -22.01 -11.06 -24.69
CA LEU A 653 -20.90 -11.92 -24.25
C LEU A 653 -20.54 -12.87 -25.39
N ARG A 654 -19.28 -12.85 -25.83
CA ARG A 654 -18.83 -13.55 -27.03
C ARG A 654 -17.89 -14.69 -26.64
N PRO A 655 -18.29 -15.97 -26.70
CA PRO A 655 -17.37 -17.09 -26.50
C PRO A 655 -16.41 -17.24 -27.70
N PHE A 656 -15.14 -17.53 -27.44
CA PHE A 656 -14.16 -17.84 -28.48
C PHE A 656 -14.37 -19.25 -29.06
N TYR A 657 -14.19 -19.41 -30.37
CA TYR A 657 -14.17 -20.71 -31.05
C TYR A 657 -13.01 -20.85 -32.05
N HIS A 658 -12.46 -22.06 -32.15
CA HIS A 658 -11.37 -22.39 -33.07
C HIS A 658 -11.81 -22.55 -34.53
N SER A 659 -13.11 -22.66 -34.81
CA SER A 659 -13.64 -22.63 -36.16
C SER A 659 -15.15 -22.37 -36.15
N VAL A 660 -15.71 -22.08 -37.31
CA VAL A 660 -17.16 -21.95 -37.53
C VAL A 660 -17.87 -23.28 -37.24
N GLU A 661 -17.27 -24.40 -37.65
CA GLU A 661 -17.80 -25.74 -37.41
C GLU A 661 -17.86 -26.06 -35.92
N ALA A 662 -16.83 -25.67 -35.15
CA ALA A 662 -16.81 -25.85 -33.70
C ALA A 662 -17.90 -25.03 -32.99
N ALA A 663 -18.15 -23.80 -33.45
CA ALA A 663 -19.25 -22.97 -32.94
C ALA A 663 -20.61 -23.62 -33.19
N HIS A 664 -20.85 -24.07 -34.43
CA HIS A 664 -22.08 -24.76 -34.79
C HIS A 664 -22.27 -26.11 -34.08
N ALA A 665 -21.19 -26.86 -33.85
CA ALA A 665 -21.23 -28.13 -33.12
C ALA A 665 -21.73 -27.97 -31.68
N GLU A 666 -21.40 -26.85 -31.03
CA GLU A 666 -21.92 -26.48 -29.71
C GLU A 666 -23.27 -25.71 -29.79
N GLY A 667 -23.82 -25.51 -30.99
CA GLY A 667 -25.10 -24.82 -31.21
C GLY A 667 -25.04 -23.29 -31.08
N PHE A 668 -23.84 -22.69 -31.08
CA PHE A 668 -23.68 -21.24 -31.08
C PHE A 668 -23.73 -20.69 -32.50
N THR A 669 -24.65 -19.76 -32.77
CA THR A 669 -24.89 -19.17 -34.11
C THR A 669 -24.95 -17.64 -34.11
N ASP A 670 -24.77 -17.00 -32.94
CA ASP A 670 -24.76 -15.53 -32.81
C ASP A 670 -23.40 -14.96 -33.22
N PHE A 671 -23.07 -15.10 -34.51
CA PHE A 671 -21.91 -14.50 -35.17
C PHE A 671 -22.12 -14.37 -36.68
N GLY A 672 -21.49 -13.35 -37.30
CA GLY A 672 -21.50 -13.13 -38.75
C GLY A 672 -20.12 -13.30 -39.40
N PRO A 673 -20.02 -13.10 -40.73
CA PRO A 673 -18.73 -13.18 -41.44
C PRO A 673 -17.66 -12.22 -40.89
N ASP A 674 -18.07 -11.05 -40.40
CA ASP A 674 -17.16 -10.06 -39.81
C ASP A 674 -16.63 -10.45 -38.42
N ASP A 675 -17.21 -11.48 -37.79
CA ASP A 675 -16.78 -12.03 -36.50
C ASP A 675 -15.76 -13.17 -36.64
N VAL A 676 -15.50 -13.61 -37.87
CA VAL A 676 -14.53 -14.65 -38.19
C VAL A 676 -13.20 -14.01 -38.58
N CYS A 677 -12.11 -14.46 -37.94
CA CYS A 677 -10.77 -14.04 -38.29
C CYS A 677 -10.42 -14.58 -39.68
N PRO A 678 -10.10 -13.73 -40.68
CA PRO A 678 -9.83 -14.18 -42.05
C PRO A 678 -8.52 -14.96 -42.18
N VAL A 679 -7.62 -14.86 -41.19
CA VAL A 679 -6.31 -15.53 -41.20
C VAL A 679 -6.38 -16.90 -40.54
N SER A 680 -7.03 -17.00 -39.37
CA SER A 680 -7.04 -18.25 -38.60
C SER A 680 -8.35 -19.03 -38.69
N GLY A 681 -9.42 -18.46 -39.25
CA GLY A 681 -10.75 -19.06 -39.24
C GLY A 681 -11.44 -19.08 -37.86
N PHE A 682 -10.82 -18.49 -36.84
CA PHE A 682 -11.35 -18.48 -35.47
C PHE A 682 -12.51 -17.48 -35.36
N VAL A 683 -13.57 -17.86 -34.65
CA VAL A 683 -14.71 -16.97 -34.36
C VAL A 683 -14.41 -16.20 -33.07
N TYR A 684 -14.60 -14.88 -33.11
CA TYR A 684 -14.27 -13.96 -32.01
C TYR A 684 -12.82 -14.13 -31.52
N ARG A 685 -11.86 -14.16 -32.45
CA ARG A 685 -10.45 -14.35 -32.11
C ARG A 685 -9.95 -13.35 -31.07
N LEU A 686 -10.34 -12.09 -31.18
CA LEU A 686 -9.88 -11.00 -30.31
C LEU A 686 -10.90 -10.66 -29.22
N ALA A 687 -12.20 -10.66 -29.54
CA ALA A 687 -13.28 -10.34 -28.60
C ALA A 687 -13.66 -11.52 -27.68
N GLY A 688 -13.31 -12.74 -28.06
CA GLY A 688 -13.87 -13.94 -27.48
C GLY A 688 -13.30 -14.26 -26.09
N PHE A 689 -14.18 -14.56 -25.14
CA PHE A 689 -13.78 -15.12 -23.85
C PHE A 689 -13.18 -16.51 -24.05
N ARG A 690 -12.08 -16.79 -23.33
CA ARG A 690 -11.36 -18.07 -23.38
C ARG A 690 -11.41 -18.77 -22.03
N LEU A 691 -11.10 -20.08 -22.04
CA LEU A 691 -10.85 -20.88 -20.85
C LEU A 691 -11.99 -20.78 -19.82
N GLU A 692 -11.69 -20.44 -18.56
CA GLU A 692 -12.71 -20.37 -17.50
C GLU A 692 -13.79 -19.32 -17.78
N ALA A 693 -13.42 -18.16 -18.31
CA ALA A 693 -14.37 -17.12 -18.68
C ALA A 693 -15.30 -17.61 -19.81
N ARG A 694 -14.76 -18.38 -20.77
CA ARG A 694 -15.57 -19.04 -21.81
C ARG A 694 -16.58 -20.01 -21.20
N ASP A 695 -16.14 -20.91 -20.31
CA ASP A 695 -17.03 -21.90 -19.70
C ASP A 695 -18.20 -21.22 -18.96
N LEU A 696 -17.89 -20.17 -18.19
CA LEU A 696 -18.90 -19.38 -17.49
C LEU A 696 -19.90 -18.73 -18.47
N VAL A 697 -19.41 -18.14 -19.56
CA VAL A 697 -20.24 -17.52 -20.61
C VAL A 697 -21.12 -18.57 -21.30
N LEU A 698 -20.59 -19.74 -21.66
CA LEU A 698 -21.37 -20.80 -22.28
C LEU A 698 -22.52 -21.27 -21.38
N ARG A 699 -22.27 -21.42 -20.07
CA ARG A 699 -23.29 -21.76 -19.07
C ARG A 699 -24.35 -20.67 -18.95
N MET A 700 -23.92 -19.40 -18.86
CA MET A 700 -24.83 -18.26 -18.76
C MET A 700 -25.74 -18.14 -19.99
N LEU A 701 -25.21 -18.42 -21.18
CA LEU A 701 -25.93 -18.38 -22.45
C LEU A 701 -26.66 -19.69 -22.80
N ARG A 702 -26.52 -20.74 -21.96
CA ARG A 702 -27.14 -22.06 -22.15
C ARG A 702 -26.77 -22.73 -23.49
N ILE A 703 -25.56 -22.48 -23.95
CA ILE A 703 -25.02 -23.06 -25.19
C ILE A 703 -24.68 -24.53 -24.92
N ASP A 704 -24.82 -25.40 -25.93
CA ASP A 704 -24.50 -26.83 -25.83
C ASP A 704 -25.23 -27.57 -24.68
N GLY A 705 -26.45 -27.13 -24.36
CA GLY A 705 -27.25 -27.70 -23.26
C GLY A 705 -26.66 -27.49 -21.86
N ARG A 706 -25.64 -26.64 -21.71
CA ARG A 706 -24.97 -26.39 -20.43
C ARG A 706 -25.89 -25.66 -19.47
N ALA A 707 -26.04 -26.21 -18.26
CA ALA A 707 -26.86 -25.59 -17.22
C ALA A 707 -26.20 -24.31 -16.68
N PRO A 708 -26.95 -23.21 -16.51
CA PRO A 708 -26.45 -21.99 -15.87
C PRO A 708 -26.17 -22.23 -14.38
N ASP A 709 -25.18 -21.52 -13.82
CA ASP A 709 -24.99 -21.51 -12.37
C ASP A 709 -26.16 -20.74 -11.72
N PRO A 710 -26.95 -21.36 -10.83
CA PRO A 710 -28.14 -20.73 -10.26
C PRO A 710 -27.83 -19.49 -9.42
N ARG A 711 -26.57 -19.31 -8.99
CA ARG A 711 -26.12 -18.16 -8.19
C ARG A 711 -25.89 -16.92 -9.04
N VAL A 712 -25.81 -17.04 -10.38
CA VAL A 712 -25.45 -15.94 -11.26
C VAL A 712 -26.59 -15.54 -12.19
N THR A 713 -26.80 -14.23 -12.37
CA THR A 713 -27.79 -13.66 -13.27
C THR A 713 -27.15 -12.63 -14.21
N LEU A 714 -27.58 -12.62 -15.47
CA LEU A 714 -27.16 -11.61 -16.45
C LEU A 714 -28.20 -10.50 -16.54
N HIS A 715 -27.74 -9.26 -16.56
CA HIS A 715 -28.56 -8.10 -16.91
C HIS A 715 -27.85 -7.29 -17.98
N ARG A 716 -28.47 -7.23 -19.18
CA ARG A 716 -27.94 -6.46 -20.29
C ARG A 716 -28.53 -5.06 -20.25
N ILE A 717 -27.69 -4.07 -19.98
CA ILE A 717 -28.08 -2.66 -20.00
C ILE A 717 -28.32 -2.25 -21.46
N ALA A 718 -29.57 -1.88 -21.78
CA ALA A 718 -29.97 -1.46 -23.12
C ALA A 718 -29.90 0.07 -23.28
N GLY A 719 -29.24 0.55 -24.35
CA GLY A 719 -29.27 1.97 -24.76
C GLY A 719 -28.29 2.91 -24.04
N ASP A 720 -28.34 4.19 -24.42
CA ASP A 720 -27.49 5.26 -23.88
C ASP A 720 -28.09 5.88 -22.60
N VAL A 721 -27.42 5.53 -21.50
CA VAL A 721 -27.12 6.28 -20.27
C VAL A 721 -28.23 6.62 -19.26
N ASP A 722 -29.49 6.81 -19.61
CA ASP A 722 -30.49 7.28 -18.63
C ASP A 722 -31.79 6.46 -18.65
N GLY A 723 -31.97 5.50 -17.71
CA GLY A 723 -33.29 4.91 -17.45
C GLY A 723 -33.40 3.39 -17.24
N ASP A 724 -32.31 2.63 -17.16
CA ASP A 724 -32.40 1.21 -16.77
C ASP A 724 -32.61 1.08 -15.25
N GLU A 725 -33.86 1.25 -14.82
CA GLU A 725 -34.27 1.21 -13.41
C GLU A 725 -33.96 -0.13 -12.76
N ASP A 726 -34.06 -1.23 -13.51
CA ASP A 726 -33.71 -2.57 -13.03
C ASP A 726 -32.20 -2.68 -12.76
N ALA A 727 -31.36 -2.20 -13.67
CA ALA A 727 -29.91 -2.16 -13.44
C ALA A 727 -29.55 -1.27 -12.26
N ARG A 728 -30.25 -0.14 -12.08
CA ARG A 728 -30.04 0.77 -10.95
C ARG A 728 -30.41 0.09 -9.63
N ALA A 729 -31.57 -0.57 -9.58
CA ALA A 729 -32.01 -1.32 -8.41
C ALA A 729 -31.01 -2.41 -8.04
N VAL A 730 -30.43 -3.11 -9.02
CA VAL A 730 -29.36 -4.11 -8.78
C VAL A 730 -28.15 -3.49 -8.08
N VAL A 731 -27.69 -2.30 -8.50
CA VAL A 731 -26.52 -1.64 -7.87
C VAL A 731 -26.85 -1.12 -6.47
N GLU A 732 -28.02 -0.49 -6.30
CA GLU A 732 -28.44 0.08 -5.02
C GLU A 732 -28.69 -1.00 -3.95
N GLN A 733 -29.23 -2.17 -4.34
CA GLN A 733 -29.53 -3.27 -3.43
C GLN A 733 -28.35 -4.21 -3.17
N ALA A 734 -27.26 -4.10 -3.93
CA ALA A 734 -26.09 -4.96 -3.75
C ALA A 734 -25.40 -4.67 -2.39
N ASP A 735 -25.03 -5.71 -1.66
CA ASP A 735 -24.15 -5.59 -0.50
C ASP A 735 -22.71 -5.21 -0.92
N LEU A 736 -22.32 -5.60 -2.14
CA LEU A 736 -21.02 -5.30 -2.75
C LEU A 736 -21.16 -4.99 -4.24
N VAL A 737 -20.50 -3.93 -4.70
CA VAL A 737 -20.41 -3.56 -6.12
C VAL A 737 -18.95 -3.67 -6.57
N ILE A 738 -18.71 -4.43 -7.63
CA ILE A 738 -17.37 -4.60 -8.21
C ILE A 738 -17.32 -3.97 -9.60
N ALA A 739 -16.51 -2.93 -9.74
CA ALA A 739 -16.30 -2.22 -10.99
C ALA A 739 -15.17 -2.85 -11.82
N ALA A 740 -15.52 -3.40 -12.97
CA ALA A 740 -14.61 -4.00 -13.95
C ALA A 740 -14.60 -3.20 -15.27
N LEU A 741 -14.33 -1.90 -15.15
CA LEU A 741 -14.49 -0.90 -16.23
C LEU A 741 -13.32 -0.85 -17.24
N GLY A 742 -12.31 -1.71 -17.09
CA GLY A 742 -11.15 -1.79 -17.97
C GLY A 742 -10.00 -0.86 -17.56
N TYR A 743 -8.81 -1.14 -18.11
CA TYR A 743 -7.56 -0.47 -17.75
C TYR A 743 -7.27 0.73 -18.66
N ARG A 744 -6.52 1.71 -18.14
CA ARG A 744 -5.91 2.83 -18.89
C ARG A 744 -4.39 2.74 -18.82
N PRO A 745 -3.66 3.22 -19.84
CA PRO A 745 -2.21 3.20 -19.83
C PRO A 745 -1.66 4.15 -18.78
N ILE A 746 -0.58 3.76 -18.11
CA ILE A 746 0.18 4.67 -17.25
C ILE A 746 1.00 5.57 -18.18
N ALA A 747 0.43 6.70 -18.61
CA ALA A 747 1.09 7.54 -19.62
C ALA A 747 2.36 8.22 -19.06
N LEU A 748 3.45 8.13 -19.81
CA LEU A 748 4.65 8.95 -19.59
C LEU A 748 4.35 10.36 -20.11
N PRO A 749 4.61 11.43 -19.35
CA PRO A 749 4.44 12.79 -19.84
C PRO A 749 5.28 13.03 -21.11
N ILE A 750 4.62 13.46 -22.19
CA ILE A 750 5.25 13.80 -23.46
C ILE A 750 5.10 15.30 -23.70
N VAL A 751 6.21 15.99 -23.97
CA VAL A 751 6.21 17.42 -24.26
C VAL A 751 6.92 17.72 -25.57
N ASP A 752 6.50 18.79 -26.24
CA ASP A 752 7.11 19.26 -27.48
C ASP A 752 8.45 19.99 -27.23
N ARG A 753 8.98 20.62 -28.27
CA ARG A 753 10.27 21.33 -28.21
C ARG A 753 10.25 22.53 -27.27
N ASP A 754 9.11 23.21 -27.19
CA ASP A 754 8.90 24.40 -26.37
C ASP A 754 8.55 24.03 -24.92
N GLY A 755 8.36 22.72 -24.65
CA GLY A 755 8.02 22.19 -23.34
C GLY A 755 6.51 22.17 -23.08
N LEU A 756 5.69 22.37 -24.10
CA LEU A 756 4.24 22.26 -23.99
C LEU A 756 3.81 20.78 -24.01
N PRO A 757 2.85 20.37 -23.17
CA PRO A 757 2.33 19.00 -23.18
C PRO A 757 1.70 18.62 -24.53
N ILE A 758 2.05 17.44 -25.04
CA ILE A 758 1.37 16.83 -26.19
C ILE A 758 0.24 15.97 -25.65
N SER A 759 -1.01 16.33 -25.94
CA SER A 759 -2.16 15.51 -25.53
C SER A 759 -2.24 14.25 -26.39
N LEU A 760 -2.25 13.08 -25.75
CA LEU A 760 -2.36 11.78 -26.39
C LEU A 760 -3.83 11.37 -26.53
N ALA A 761 -4.19 10.59 -27.56
CA ALA A 761 -5.55 10.06 -27.74
C ALA A 761 -6.09 9.31 -26.52
N ALA A 762 -5.21 8.68 -25.74
CA ALA A 762 -5.55 7.98 -24.51
C ALA A 762 -6.13 8.88 -23.40
N HIS A 763 -5.80 10.18 -23.39
CA HIS A 763 -6.38 11.15 -22.45
C HIS A 763 -7.89 11.32 -22.68
N ASP A 764 -8.35 11.15 -23.92
CA ASP A 764 -9.77 11.22 -24.32
C ASP A 764 -10.44 9.82 -24.38
N GLY A 765 -9.80 8.79 -23.80
CA GLY A 765 -10.33 7.44 -23.73
C GLY A 765 -10.27 6.64 -25.03
N LYS A 766 -9.58 7.14 -26.06
CA LYS A 766 -9.28 6.42 -27.31
C LYS A 766 -8.03 5.53 -27.14
N PRO A 767 -7.76 4.58 -28.04
CA PRO A 767 -6.48 3.85 -28.06
C PRO A 767 -5.26 4.79 -28.09
N MET A 768 -4.22 4.48 -27.31
CA MET A 768 -2.99 5.27 -27.26
C MET A 768 -2.15 5.12 -28.54
N VAL A 769 -2.30 3.99 -29.23
CA VAL A 769 -1.54 3.66 -30.42
C VAL A 769 -2.43 3.36 -31.61
N ASP A 770 -1.87 3.60 -32.80
CA ASP A 770 -2.47 3.15 -34.05
C ASP A 770 -2.21 1.66 -34.32
N ARG A 771 -2.63 1.21 -35.51
CA ARG A 771 -2.45 -0.16 -36.01
C ARG A 771 -1.00 -0.60 -36.26
N HIS A 772 -0.03 0.29 -36.06
CA HIS A 772 1.41 0.06 -36.17
C HIS A 772 2.15 0.23 -34.84
N CYS A 773 1.42 0.30 -33.72
CA CYS A 773 1.94 0.59 -32.39
C CYS A 773 2.58 1.98 -32.23
N ARG A 774 2.33 2.91 -33.16
CA ARG A 774 2.82 4.29 -33.04
C ARG A 774 1.88 5.06 -32.13
N ILE A 775 2.44 5.79 -31.16
CA ILE A 775 1.62 6.63 -30.26
C ILE A 775 0.99 7.75 -31.07
N VAL A 776 -0.28 8.02 -30.82
CA VAL A 776 -1.04 9.07 -31.51
C VAL A 776 -1.44 10.20 -30.57
N ASP A 777 -1.48 11.43 -31.09
CA ASP A 777 -2.01 12.60 -30.39
C ASP A 777 -3.56 12.58 -30.33
N ALA A 778 -4.16 13.60 -29.72
CA ALA A 778 -5.62 13.72 -29.56
C ALA A 778 -6.40 13.70 -30.88
N ASP A 779 -5.78 14.13 -31.98
CA ASP A 779 -6.33 14.12 -33.35
C ASP A 779 -6.06 12.79 -34.08
N GLU A 780 -5.56 11.77 -33.35
CA GLU A 780 -5.21 10.44 -33.85
C GLU A 780 -4.05 10.44 -34.87
N ALA A 781 -3.25 11.52 -34.92
CA ALA A 781 -2.07 11.60 -35.78
C ALA A 781 -0.85 10.94 -35.09
N PRO A 782 -0.07 10.11 -35.80
CA PRO A 782 1.07 9.41 -35.20
C PRO A 782 2.23 10.35 -34.87
N ILE A 783 2.71 10.28 -33.64
CA ILE A 783 3.85 11.05 -33.16
C ILE A 783 5.14 10.31 -33.51
N SER A 784 5.92 10.91 -34.41
CA SER A 784 7.17 10.31 -34.92
C SER A 784 8.18 10.01 -33.81
N GLY A 785 8.67 8.76 -33.81
CA GLY A 785 9.63 8.23 -32.84
C GLY A 785 9.02 7.68 -31.56
N LEU A 786 7.70 7.72 -31.39
CA LEU A 786 7.02 7.21 -30.20
C LEU A 786 6.20 5.95 -30.51
N TYR A 787 6.38 4.91 -29.69
CA TYR A 787 5.69 3.64 -29.79
C TYR A 787 5.10 3.24 -28.44
N GLY A 788 4.01 2.47 -28.44
CA GLY A 788 3.35 2.00 -27.22
C GLY A 788 3.10 0.50 -27.23
N LEU A 789 3.25 -0.15 -26.07
CA LEU A 789 3.07 -1.58 -25.87
C LEU A 789 2.24 -1.89 -24.63
N GLY A 790 1.51 -3.01 -24.68
CA GLY A 790 0.85 -3.61 -23.51
C GLY A 790 -0.66 -3.42 -23.42
N LEU A 791 -1.23 -4.01 -22.36
CA LEU A 791 -2.67 -4.26 -22.18
C LEU A 791 -3.57 -3.01 -22.25
N ALA A 792 -3.01 -1.83 -22.00
CA ALA A 792 -3.76 -0.58 -22.03
C ALA A 792 -3.34 0.38 -23.16
N ALA A 793 -2.39 -0.02 -24.02
CA ALA A 793 -2.00 0.77 -25.19
C ALA A 793 -3.12 0.83 -26.24
N GLY A 794 -4.01 -0.17 -26.27
CA GLY A 794 -5.16 -0.20 -27.14
C GLY A 794 -4.89 -0.67 -28.57
N PHE A 795 -3.78 -1.38 -28.80
CA PHE A 795 -3.46 -1.96 -30.10
C PHE A 795 -4.54 -2.92 -30.61
N VAL A 796 -4.81 -2.84 -31.91
CA VAL A 796 -5.73 -3.73 -32.63
C VAL A 796 -4.98 -4.41 -33.79
N PRO A 797 -4.79 -5.74 -33.75
CA PRO A 797 -4.21 -6.52 -34.85
C PRO A 797 -4.97 -6.37 -36.17
N TRP A 798 -4.23 -6.37 -37.29
CA TRP A 798 -4.82 -6.30 -38.62
C TRP A 798 -3.91 -6.95 -39.67
N GLY A 799 -4.43 -7.15 -40.89
CA GLY A 799 -3.67 -7.69 -42.02
C GLY A 799 -3.12 -9.10 -41.72
N PRO A 800 -1.80 -9.34 -41.89
CA PRO A 800 -1.20 -10.67 -41.70
C PRO A 800 -1.27 -11.17 -40.24
N LEU A 801 -1.42 -10.27 -39.25
CA LEU A 801 -1.63 -10.66 -37.85
C LEU A 801 -3.00 -11.32 -37.62
N GLY A 802 -3.94 -11.03 -38.51
CA GLY A 802 -5.33 -11.44 -38.41
C GLY A 802 -6.10 -10.71 -37.33
N GLY A 803 -7.42 -10.88 -37.35
CA GLY A 803 -8.37 -10.29 -36.41
C GLY A 803 -9.73 -10.20 -37.09
N GLU A 804 -10.79 -10.44 -36.35
CA GLU A 804 -12.16 -10.26 -36.86
C GLU A 804 -12.47 -8.77 -37.08
N ARG A 805 -13.20 -8.44 -38.16
CA ARG A 805 -13.49 -7.04 -38.56
C ARG A 805 -14.41 -6.33 -37.57
N SER A 806 -15.25 -7.08 -36.87
CA SER A 806 -16.19 -6.56 -35.88
C SER A 806 -15.52 -6.15 -34.56
N PHE A 807 -14.22 -6.41 -34.39
CA PHE A 807 -13.50 -6.09 -33.17
C PHE A 807 -13.27 -4.58 -33.03
N SER A 808 -13.86 -4.00 -31.99
CA SER A 808 -13.73 -2.58 -31.60
C SER A 808 -13.17 -2.41 -30.18
N GLY A 809 -12.32 -3.35 -29.75
CA GLY A 809 -11.73 -3.42 -28.41
C GLY A 809 -10.22 -3.25 -28.41
N GLN A 810 -9.57 -3.75 -27.36
CA GLN A 810 -8.10 -3.75 -27.19
C GLN A 810 -7.61 -5.20 -27.13
N ALA A 811 -6.58 -5.56 -27.89
CA ALA A 811 -6.03 -6.91 -27.89
C ALA A 811 -5.04 -7.10 -26.72
N ASN A 812 -5.29 -8.12 -25.87
CA ASN A 812 -4.68 -8.20 -24.54
C ASN A 812 -3.83 -9.47 -24.28
N GLY A 813 -3.38 -10.18 -25.32
CA GLY A 813 -2.60 -11.41 -25.15
C GLY A 813 -1.08 -11.19 -25.09
N LEU A 814 -0.41 -11.61 -24.00
CA LEU A 814 1.06 -11.53 -23.87
C LEU A 814 1.79 -12.17 -25.06
N TRP A 815 1.29 -13.30 -25.53
CA TRP A 815 1.85 -14.03 -26.67
C TRP A 815 1.94 -13.18 -27.94
N LEU A 816 0.92 -12.38 -28.22
CA LEU A 816 0.89 -11.52 -29.40
C LEU A 816 2.05 -10.49 -29.36
N TRP A 817 2.33 -9.94 -28.18
CA TRP A 817 3.43 -9.01 -27.96
C TRP A 817 4.80 -9.70 -28.05
N GLN A 818 4.92 -10.94 -27.56
CA GLN A 818 6.17 -11.72 -27.55
C GLN A 818 6.51 -12.36 -28.90
N ASN A 819 5.65 -12.18 -29.91
CA ASN A 819 5.83 -12.68 -31.26
C ASN A 819 5.71 -11.51 -32.24
N ASP A 820 4.57 -11.40 -32.92
CA ASP A 820 4.48 -10.58 -34.12
C ASP A 820 4.46 -9.06 -33.84
N VAL A 821 3.86 -8.62 -32.73
CA VAL A 821 3.72 -7.19 -32.44
C VAL A 821 5.01 -6.58 -31.91
N GLY A 822 5.72 -7.29 -31.03
CA GLY A 822 7.07 -6.89 -30.62
C GLY A 822 8.00 -6.78 -31.83
N LEU A 823 7.94 -7.76 -32.74
CA LEU A 823 8.76 -7.77 -33.95
C LEU A 823 8.42 -6.59 -34.89
N MET A 824 7.15 -6.21 -35.00
CA MET A 824 6.74 -5.03 -35.78
C MET A 824 7.41 -3.73 -35.30
N ILE A 825 7.59 -3.57 -33.98
CA ILE A 825 8.30 -2.41 -33.44
C ILE A 825 9.79 -2.54 -33.69
N VAL A 826 10.37 -3.74 -33.53
CA VAL A 826 11.78 -4.01 -33.84
C VAL A 826 12.07 -3.65 -35.31
N ASP A 827 11.25 -4.09 -36.25
CA ASP A 827 11.40 -3.81 -37.67
C ASP A 827 11.31 -2.30 -37.97
N GLN A 828 10.37 -1.58 -37.35
CA GLN A 828 10.24 -0.13 -37.52
C GLN A 828 11.45 0.65 -36.96
N VAL A 829 11.92 0.27 -35.77
CA VAL A 829 13.09 0.88 -35.13
C VAL A 829 14.36 0.60 -35.93
N MET A 830 14.53 -0.63 -36.43
CA MET A 830 15.70 -1.03 -37.21
C MET A 830 15.66 -0.46 -38.63
N THR A 831 14.50 -0.30 -39.27
CA THR A 831 14.35 0.32 -40.60
C THR A 831 14.65 1.82 -40.56
N SER A 832 14.26 2.50 -39.48
CA SER A 832 14.60 3.92 -39.25
C SER A 832 16.10 4.19 -39.22
N LYS A 833 16.93 3.16 -38.90
CA LYS A 833 18.39 3.22 -38.98
C LYS A 833 18.90 3.25 -40.43
N VAL A 834 18.25 2.51 -41.35
CA VAL A 834 18.63 2.46 -42.77
C VAL A 834 18.32 3.79 -43.46
N MET A 835 17.20 4.43 -43.12
CA MET A 835 16.85 5.76 -43.65
C MET A 835 17.64 6.93 -43.03
N ALA A 836 18.27 6.74 -41.86
CA ALA A 836 19.13 7.76 -41.23
C ALA A 836 20.63 7.57 -41.56
N ALA A 837 21.00 6.43 -42.14
CA ALA A 837 22.36 6.14 -42.63
C ALA A 837 22.51 6.34 -44.15
N ALA A 838 21.39 6.53 -44.87
CA ALA A 838 21.31 7.00 -46.25
C ALA A 838 21.05 8.50 -46.26
#